data_AF-A0A7C5AMF1-F1
#
_entry.id   AF-A0A7C5AMF1-F1
#
_cell.length_a   1.000
_cell.length_b   1.000
_cell.length_c   1.000
_cell.angle_alpha   90.00
_cell.angle_beta   90.00
_cell.angle_gamma   90.00
#
_symmetry.space_group_name_H-M   'P 1'
#
loop_
_entity.id
_entity.type
_entity.pdbx_description
1 polymer ?
#
loop_
_entity_poly.entity_id
_entity_poly.type
_entity_poly.pdbx_seq_one_letter_code
_entity_poly.pdbx_strand_id
1 'polypeptide(L)'
;MAKKQNRHPDEIDLTSFAFVADGNPKTPEIPGCGGCHPGGGGMEYDREGKRYDLTLKANPGLAQSLDGDYYQSHWDKSGVVEADCFICHLPNYNFGLRNVHLKMWNFKWASTAASGIAQVTGFVKEGQTPKVVYNRRLFNEDGKIVLDLAYPPPAENCVFCHGMSDLKKRGFSWNDRVNYDIHNSRNLNCAHCHPAIEDKQLKITKTQHQLAKGDENVSTVRDDLDYKGMKTCKQCHEEGYLGAPRPRHLSIRPNHLDKLACEVCHIPTLNRAAGEGFDVTTGAMVNVAKIGAQKLGQEFTWRPRYQRGKDGKLKPVNPLLPVFYTNKNADGKYYPLFMREIKKAWDQAQNQLKPQNPQRPDLHTPEQIKIMLTALTQTLQGNQRFQVVSPNLHKGGKIYSLNGKGEVVEAPDHTWVGHLEGFNINHNVAPATLALGANGCGDCHSTQAHMFTGQIVTDMFGPDGRPAYISSGRLFGCKPWAFYLNQFHQTYLSPYVSIFLLLLVFGLVLHYTGQGPKGADFTHEPAEILRFNLAERWTHLIRMISFILLALTGYIFFYNNVTLLRMLFDTPQGAVTFHWVTGLIFLLASGVAVALWAKDARFTDYDKEWLKKGGGYFGGKEVEVPAGRLNAGQKIFLWLTAGLSLIMGLTGVLLIFKNNLPLTLNCVLSTIHGLFAVIFVAAVLAHAYLGTIANPGTWRALVDGKVSRSWAKKHHSEWYKEILEREKQEKAAAQPASPDNS
;
A
#
# COMPACT_ATOMS: atom_id res chain seq x y z
N MET A 1 24.95 21.20 -8.37
CA MET A 1 25.64 22.50 -8.25
C MET A 1 27.07 22.26 -7.81
N ALA A 2 28.00 23.03 -8.34
CA ALA A 2 29.42 22.96 -7.96
C ALA A 2 29.62 23.28 -6.47
N LYS A 3 30.70 22.75 -5.89
CA LYS A 3 31.13 23.15 -4.54
C LYS A 3 31.56 24.61 -4.57
N LYS A 4 31.66 25.25 -3.40
CA LYS A 4 32.28 26.58 -3.31
C LYS A 4 33.73 26.48 -3.77
N GLN A 5 34.54 25.66 -3.13
CA GLN A 5 35.95 25.49 -3.49
C GLN A 5 36.12 24.25 -4.36
N ASN A 6 36.71 24.43 -5.54
CA ASN A 6 37.02 23.37 -6.48
C ASN A 6 38.51 23.44 -6.84
N ARG A 7 39.11 22.28 -7.15
CA ARG A 7 40.53 22.15 -7.47
C ARG A 7 40.79 22.10 -8.97
N HIS A 8 39.77 21.75 -9.75
CA HIS A 8 39.84 21.65 -11.21
C HIS A 8 38.48 22.01 -11.84
N PRO A 9 38.44 22.59 -13.06
CA PRO A 9 37.19 22.84 -13.77
C PRO A 9 36.29 21.61 -13.96
N ASP A 10 36.87 20.41 -14.01
CA ASP A 10 36.11 19.15 -14.09
C ASP A 10 35.22 18.88 -12.87
N GLU A 11 35.46 19.54 -11.73
CA GLU A 11 34.61 19.45 -10.54
C GLU A 11 33.38 20.40 -10.63
N ILE A 12 33.37 21.34 -11.58
CA ILE A 12 32.35 22.38 -11.71
C ILE A 12 31.33 21.98 -12.79
N ASP A 13 30.15 21.53 -12.37
CA ASP A 13 29.02 21.27 -13.27
C ASP A 13 28.22 22.53 -13.55
N LEU A 14 27.42 22.94 -12.55
CA LEU A 14 26.51 24.08 -12.59
C LEU A 14 26.90 25.06 -11.47
N THR A 15 27.33 26.26 -11.84
CA THR A 15 27.63 27.34 -10.89
C THR A 15 26.34 27.97 -10.35
N SER A 16 26.42 28.73 -9.27
CA SER A 16 25.25 29.46 -8.73
C SER A 16 24.67 30.43 -9.77
N PHE A 17 25.53 31.06 -10.58
CA PHE A 17 25.12 31.94 -11.69
C PHE A 17 24.39 31.16 -12.80
N ALA A 18 24.97 30.04 -13.22
CA ALA A 18 24.37 29.17 -14.23
C ALA A 18 23.05 28.55 -13.74
N PHE A 19 22.92 28.23 -12.45
CA PHE A 19 21.66 27.76 -11.88
C PHE A 19 20.51 28.76 -12.08
N VAL A 20 20.79 30.07 -11.99
CA VAL A 20 19.77 31.10 -12.23
C VAL A 20 19.49 31.27 -13.72
N ALA A 21 20.52 31.31 -14.56
CA ALA A 21 20.40 31.66 -15.98
C ALA A 21 20.08 30.47 -16.92
N ASP A 22 20.48 29.26 -16.56
CA ASP A 22 20.42 28.11 -17.44
C ASP A 22 18.99 27.63 -17.67
N GLY A 23 18.69 27.36 -18.93
CA GLY A 23 17.42 26.84 -19.40
C GLY A 23 17.48 26.69 -20.92
N ASN A 24 16.42 26.13 -21.52
CA ASN A 24 16.40 25.95 -22.96
C ASN A 24 16.32 27.31 -23.68
N PRO A 25 17.31 27.70 -24.50
CA PRO A 25 17.31 28.97 -25.22
C PRO A 25 16.22 29.04 -26.30
N LYS A 26 15.77 27.89 -26.81
CA LYS A 26 14.73 27.81 -27.84
C LYS A 26 13.32 28.01 -27.29
N THR A 27 13.16 27.92 -25.97
CA THR A 27 11.88 28.09 -25.25
C THR A 27 12.13 28.96 -24.01
N PRO A 28 12.49 30.25 -24.19
CA PRO A 28 12.88 31.14 -23.11
C PRO A 28 11.76 31.34 -22.07
N GLU A 29 10.50 31.19 -22.46
CA GLU A 29 9.30 31.28 -21.62
C GLU A 29 9.18 30.13 -20.62
N ILE A 30 9.71 28.93 -20.92
CA ILE A 30 9.67 27.78 -20.01
C ILE A 30 10.71 28.00 -18.89
N PRO A 31 10.32 27.91 -17.60
CA PRO A 31 11.24 28.20 -16.51
C PRO A 31 12.39 27.19 -16.47
N GLY A 32 13.62 27.73 -16.37
CA GLY A 32 14.77 26.99 -15.88
C GLY A 32 14.76 26.91 -14.35
N CYS A 33 15.87 26.50 -13.75
CA CYS A 33 15.97 26.43 -12.29
C CYS A 33 15.74 27.81 -11.63
N GLY A 34 16.36 28.89 -12.15
CA GLY A 34 16.09 30.26 -11.67
C GLY A 34 14.62 30.70 -11.80
N GLY A 35 13.97 30.29 -12.89
CA GLY A 35 12.57 30.62 -13.19
C GLY A 35 11.58 30.00 -12.20
N CYS A 36 11.89 28.80 -11.69
CA CYS A 36 11.04 28.07 -10.73
C CYS A 36 11.18 28.54 -9.28
N HIS A 37 12.11 29.45 -8.99
CA HIS A 37 12.39 29.91 -7.63
C HIS A 37 12.09 31.41 -7.47
N PRO A 38 11.60 31.84 -6.29
CA PRO A 38 11.17 33.21 -6.07
C PRO A 38 12.32 34.24 -5.99
N GLY A 39 13.58 33.81 -5.99
CA GLY A 39 14.73 34.68 -5.73
C GLY A 39 15.10 34.76 -4.25
N GLY A 40 16.05 35.63 -3.93
CA GLY A 40 16.66 35.76 -2.61
C GLY A 40 17.57 34.57 -2.25
N GLY A 41 18.09 34.58 -1.01
CA GLY A 41 18.93 33.50 -0.50
C GLY A 41 20.12 33.21 -1.43
N GLY A 42 20.25 31.98 -1.92
CA GLY A 42 21.33 31.57 -2.82
C GLY A 42 21.33 32.19 -4.23
N MET A 43 20.37 33.06 -4.55
CA MET A 43 20.38 33.89 -5.78
C MET A 43 20.79 35.34 -5.51
N GLU A 44 21.00 35.68 -4.24
CA GLU A 44 21.36 37.02 -3.76
C GLU A 44 22.70 37.02 -3.04
N TYR A 45 22.92 36.01 -2.20
CA TYR A 45 24.09 35.86 -1.36
C TYR A 45 24.86 34.58 -1.69
N ASP A 46 26.18 34.66 -1.67
CA ASP A 46 27.05 33.51 -1.72
C ASP A 46 26.97 32.68 -0.43
N ARG A 47 27.67 31.54 -0.40
CA ARG A 47 27.65 30.62 0.76
C ARG A 47 28.34 31.18 2.01
N GLU A 48 28.92 32.38 1.96
CA GLU A 48 29.45 33.13 3.10
C GLU A 48 28.54 34.30 3.51
N GLY A 49 27.38 34.45 2.87
CA GLY A 49 26.41 35.51 3.16
C GLY A 49 26.75 36.85 2.51
N LYS A 50 27.69 36.89 1.55
CA LYS A 50 28.05 38.13 0.84
C LYS A 50 27.23 38.26 -0.43
N ARG A 51 26.73 39.47 -0.72
CA ARG A 51 25.92 39.72 -1.91
C ARG A 51 26.77 39.55 -3.18
N TYR A 52 26.30 38.74 -4.14
CA TYR A 52 27.12 38.32 -5.29
C TYR A 52 27.63 39.49 -6.14
N ASP A 53 26.75 40.43 -6.49
CA ASP A 53 27.04 41.55 -7.39
C ASP A 53 28.06 42.53 -6.79
N LEU A 54 27.90 42.88 -5.52
CA LEU A 54 28.84 43.73 -4.79
C LEU A 54 30.20 43.06 -4.62
N THR A 55 30.21 41.76 -4.30
CA THR A 55 31.44 41.00 -4.03
C THR A 55 32.26 40.80 -5.29
N LEU A 56 31.62 40.44 -6.40
CA LEU A 56 32.32 40.27 -7.68
C LEU A 56 32.82 41.62 -8.22
N LYS A 57 32.04 42.70 -8.04
CA LYS A 57 32.48 44.05 -8.41
C LYS A 57 33.71 44.50 -7.62
N ALA A 58 33.77 44.19 -6.33
CA ALA A 58 34.94 44.49 -5.49
C ALA A 58 36.15 43.58 -5.80
N ASN A 59 35.91 42.34 -6.21
CA ASN A 59 36.95 41.34 -6.48
C ASN A 59 36.74 40.63 -7.84
N PRO A 60 37.02 41.30 -8.98
CA PRO A 60 36.73 40.72 -10.31
C PRO A 60 37.45 39.41 -10.60
N GLY A 61 38.62 39.18 -9.98
CA GLY A 61 39.40 37.94 -10.09
C GLY A 61 38.65 36.67 -9.66
N LEU A 62 37.57 36.81 -8.88
CA LEU A 62 36.72 35.68 -8.49
C LEU A 62 36.07 34.99 -9.71
N ALA A 63 35.78 35.74 -10.79
CA ALA A 63 35.22 35.18 -12.02
C ALA A 63 36.17 34.20 -12.73
N GLN A 64 37.48 34.36 -12.55
CA GLN A 64 38.49 33.44 -13.09
C GLN A 64 38.93 32.39 -12.07
N SER A 65 38.46 32.49 -10.82
CA SER A 65 38.76 31.51 -9.77
C SER A 65 37.88 30.28 -9.90
N LEU A 66 38.30 29.14 -9.34
CA LEU A 66 37.50 27.91 -9.32
C LEU A 66 36.40 27.93 -8.23
N ASP A 67 35.97 29.12 -7.79
CA ASP A 67 34.87 29.25 -6.85
C ASP A 67 33.53 28.97 -7.57
N GLY A 68 32.79 27.92 -7.17
CA GLY A 68 31.52 27.57 -7.81
C GLY A 68 30.40 28.62 -7.66
N ASP A 69 30.58 29.61 -6.78
CA ASP A 69 29.71 30.79 -6.66
C ASP A 69 29.98 31.84 -7.76
N TYR A 70 31.23 31.96 -8.22
CA TYR A 70 31.69 33.07 -9.05
C TYR A 70 32.32 32.66 -10.39
N TYR A 71 32.76 31.42 -10.55
CA TYR A 71 33.45 30.94 -11.75
C TYR A 71 32.64 31.23 -13.01
N GLN A 72 33.24 31.99 -13.92
CA GLN A 72 32.64 32.45 -15.19
C GLN A 72 31.29 33.17 -15.02
N SER A 73 31.03 33.75 -13.85
CA SER A 73 29.81 34.50 -13.57
C SER A 73 29.93 35.96 -14.03
N HIS A 74 28.76 36.59 -14.17
CA HIS A 74 28.65 38.02 -14.49
C HIS A 74 27.76 38.76 -13.47
N TRP A 75 27.84 38.39 -12.20
CA TRP A 75 27.04 38.98 -11.13
C TRP A 75 27.20 40.50 -11.03
N ASP A 76 28.40 41.02 -11.27
CA ASP A 76 28.76 42.45 -11.25
C ASP A 76 27.96 43.28 -12.27
N LYS A 77 27.61 42.67 -13.42
CA LYS A 77 26.82 43.31 -14.49
C LYS A 77 25.35 42.95 -14.42
N SER A 78 25.04 41.73 -14.02
CA SER A 78 23.69 41.15 -14.01
C SER A 78 22.87 41.62 -12.81
N GLY A 79 23.57 42.00 -11.73
CA GLY A 79 22.99 42.10 -10.40
C GLY A 79 22.59 40.73 -9.87
N VAL A 80 21.70 40.72 -8.88
CA VAL A 80 21.19 39.52 -8.21
C VAL A 80 19.68 39.36 -8.41
N VAL A 81 19.16 38.16 -8.17
CA VAL A 81 17.70 37.94 -8.13
C VAL A 81 17.25 38.05 -6.69
N GLU A 82 16.72 39.21 -6.32
CA GLU A 82 16.14 39.46 -5.00
C GLU A 82 14.84 38.65 -4.81
N ALA A 83 14.38 38.49 -3.57
CA ALA A 83 13.14 37.80 -3.28
C ALA A 83 11.95 38.55 -3.90
N ASP A 84 11.23 37.89 -4.81
CA ASP A 84 10.15 38.47 -5.58
C ASP A 84 8.79 38.08 -5.00
N CYS A 85 8.20 38.98 -4.21
CA CYS A 85 6.86 38.79 -3.64
C CYS A 85 5.75 38.75 -4.70
N PHE A 86 5.96 39.38 -5.87
CA PHE A 86 4.93 39.49 -6.91
C PHE A 86 4.67 38.17 -7.61
N ILE A 87 5.66 37.28 -7.66
CA ILE A 87 5.48 35.90 -8.15
C ILE A 87 4.30 35.21 -7.46
N CYS A 88 4.14 35.40 -6.15
CA CYS A 88 3.04 34.79 -5.42
C CYS A 88 1.82 35.71 -5.41
N HIS A 89 2.01 36.99 -5.10
CA HIS A 89 0.91 37.87 -4.72
C HIS A 89 0.34 38.75 -5.83
N LEU A 90 1.07 39.00 -6.92
CA LEU A 90 0.57 39.87 -7.98
C LEU A 90 -0.24 39.03 -8.98
N PRO A 91 -1.55 39.30 -9.14
CA PRO A 91 -2.33 38.65 -10.18
C PRO A 91 -1.76 38.96 -11.57
N ASN A 92 -1.76 37.98 -12.46
CA ASN A 92 -1.26 38.11 -13.84
C ASN A 92 0.23 38.49 -13.96
N TYR A 93 1.05 38.14 -12.96
CA TYR A 93 2.51 38.32 -13.03
C TYR A 93 3.08 37.63 -14.28
N ASN A 94 3.90 38.35 -15.07
CA ASN A 94 4.38 37.84 -16.35
C ASN A 94 5.63 36.97 -16.18
N PHE A 95 5.41 35.72 -15.79
CA PHE A 95 6.48 34.74 -15.57
C PHE A 95 7.34 34.48 -16.82
N GLY A 96 6.74 34.48 -18.01
CA GLY A 96 7.48 34.28 -19.26
C GLY A 96 8.51 35.38 -19.48
N LEU A 97 8.11 36.64 -19.27
CA LEU A 97 9.01 37.79 -19.36
C LEU A 97 10.09 37.75 -18.27
N ARG A 98 9.74 37.34 -17.04
CA ARG A 98 10.75 37.10 -15.99
C ARG A 98 11.81 36.12 -16.46
N ASN A 99 11.40 34.96 -17.01
CA ASN A 99 12.32 33.92 -17.47
C ASN A 99 13.22 34.39 -18.61
N VAL A 100 12.70 35.20 -19.54
CA VAL A 100 13.51 35.86 -20.57
C VAL A 100 14.60 36.71 -19.93
N HIS A 101 14.26 37.58 -18.98
CA HIS A 101 15.25 38.42 -18.31
C HIS A 101 16.29 37.62 -17.51
N LEU A 102 15.90 36.53 -16.84
CA LEU A 102 16.85 35.65 -16.17
C LEU A 102 17.83 34.99 -17.17
N LYS A 103 17.31 34.43 -18.28
CA LYS A 103 18.14 33.77 -19.31
C LYS A 103 19.08 34.75 -20.04
N MET A 104 18.72 36.03 -20.07
CA MET A 104 19.49 37.13 -20.65
C MET A 104 20.33 37.90 -19.63
N TRP A 105 20.49 37.35 -18.42
CA TRP A 105 21.33 37.87 -17.33
C TRP A 105 20.89 39.22 -16.77
N ASN A 106 19.62 39.60 -16.93
CA ASN A 106 19.05 40.81 -16.33
C ASN A 106 18.45 40.51 -14.95
N PHE A 107 19.22 39.90 -14.05
CA PHE A 107 18.72 39.40 -12.76
C PHE A 107 18.07 40.49 -11.91
N LYS A 108 18.75 41.63 -11.73
CA LYS A 108 18.24 42.78 -10.96
C LYS A 108 16.93 43.35 -11.48
N TRP A 109 16.66 43.21 -12.77
CA TRP A 109 15.54 43.88 -13.43
C TRP A 109 14.36 42.94 -13.73
N ALA A 110 14.53 41.63 -13.53
CA ALA A 110 13.55 40.63 -13.93
C ALA A 110 12.17 40.87 -13.30
N SER A 111 12.12 41.13 -12.00
CA SER A 111 10.87 41.39 -11.26
C SER A 111 10.18 42.68 -11.68
N THR A 112 10.96 43.72 -11.98
CA THR A 112 10.43 45.02 -12.44
C THR A 112 9.78 44.89 -13.82
N ALA A 113 10.42 44.16 -14.74
CA ALA A 113 9.86 43.89 -16.06
C ALA A 113 8.59 43.03 -15.98
N ALA A 114 8.66 41.93 -15.21
CA ALA A 114 7.59 40.93 -15.14
C ALA A 114 6.34 41.41 -14.38
N SER A 115 6.48 42.35 -13.45
CA SER A 115 5.35 42.99 -12.76
C SER A 115 4.63 44.04 -13.61
N GLY A 116 5.21 44.45 -14.76
CA GLY A 116 4.66 45.51 -15.60
C GLY A 116 4.85 46.93 -15.04
N ILE A 117 5.59 47.07 -13.94
CA ILE A 117 5.90 48.37 -13.32
C ILE A 117 6.79 49.22 -14.24
N ALA A 118 7.68 48.58 -14.99
CA ALA A 118 8.51 49.24 -15.98
C ALA A 118 8.83 48.34 -17.18
N GLN A 119 9.10 48.96 -18.33
CA GLN A 119 9.71 48.28 -19.46
C GLN A 119 11.23 48.25 -19.28
N VAL A 120 11.84 47.09 -19.46
CA VAL A 120 13.29 46.92 -19.38
C VAL A 120 13.83 46.52 -20.75
N THR A 121 14.70 47.34 -21.32
CA THR A 121 15.31 47.11 -22.64
C THR A 121 16.81 46.88 -22.51
N GLY A 122 17.34 46.02 -23.36
CA GLY A 122 18.76 45.68 -23.44
C GLY A 122 19.16 44.55 -22.50
N PHE A 123 20.11 43.72 -22.93
CA PHE A 123 20.47 42.48 -22.27
C PHE A 123 21.95 42.42 -21.88
N VAL A 124 22.21 42.10 -20.61
CA VAL A 124 23.59 41.94 -20.09
C VAL A 124 24.34 40.84 -20.84
N LYS A 125 23.65 39.76 -21.20
CA LYS A 125 24.21 38.66 -21.99
C LYS A 125 24.69 39.07 -23.38
N GLU A 126 24.12 40.12 -23.95
CA GLU A 126 24.52 40.68 -25.24
C GLU A 126 25.56 41.80 -25.10
N GLY A 127 26.12 42.00 -23.90
CA GLY A 127 27.06 43.07 -23.60
C GLY A 127 26.40 44.46 -23.49
N GLN A 128 25.08 44.53 -23.46
CA GLN A 128 24.34 45.79 -23.34
C GLN A 128 24.09 46.14 -21.85
N THR A 129 23.88 47.43 -21.59
CA THR A 129 23.45 47.90 -20.26
C THR A 129 21.93 48.05 -20.23
N PRO A 130 21.21 47.33 -19.36
CA PRO A 130 19.76 47.43 -19.29
C PRO A 130 19.28 48.85 -18.95
N LYS A 131 18.26 49.32 -19.65
CA LYS A 131 17.57 50.60 -19.42
C LYS A 131 16.14 50.34 -18.96
N VAL A 132 15.68 51.14 -18.00
CA VAL A 132 14.37 50.98 -17.36
C VAL A 132 13.50 52.20 -17.65
N VAL A 133 12.30 51.98 -18.18
CA VAL A 133 11.29 53.02 -18.44
C VAL A 133 10.04 52.71 -17.61
N TYR A 134 9.85 53.43 -16.51
CA TYR A 134 8.73 53.22 -15.60
C TYR A 134 7.39 53.61 -16.21
N ASN A 135 6.36 52.79 -15.97
CA ASN A 135 5.00 53.14 -16.29
C ASN A 135 4.46 54.16 -15.28
N ARG A 136 4.65 55.44 -15.59
CA ARG A 136 4.26 56.56 -14.72
C ARG A 136 2.80 56.57 -14.29
N ARG A 137 1.89 55.88 -15.01
CA ARG A 137 0.46 55.80 -14.65
C ARG A 137 0.21 54.99 -13.37
N LEU A 138 1.15 54.14 -12.98
CA LEU A 138 1.07 53.34 -11.76
C LEU A 138 1.56 54.10 -10.51
N PHE A 139 2.20 55.26 -10.71
CA PHE A 139 2.84 56.02 -9.65
C PHE A 139 1.98 57.25 -9.32
N ASN A 140 1.82 57.49 -8.02
CA ASN A 140 1.31 58.74 -7.50
C ASN A 140 2.36 59.86 -7.67
N GLU A 141 1.96 61.11 -7.48
CA GLU A 141 2.88 62.26 -7.55
C GLU A 141 4.04 62.18 -6.56
N ASP A 142 3.86 61.50 -5.42
CA ASP A 142 4.89 61.26 -4.41
C ASP A 142 5.84 60.09 -4.75
N GLY A 143 5.68 59.48 -5.93
CA GLY A 143 6.53 58.38 -6.40
C GLY A 143 6.21 57.02 -5.81
N LYS A 144 5.11 56.88 -5.04
CA LYS A 144 4.64 55.58 -4.54
C LYS A 144 3.68 54.93 -5.53
N ILE A 145 3.52 53.61 -5.41
CA ILE A 145 2.58 52.83 -6.22
C ILE A 145 1.66 52.04 -5.29
N VAL A 146 0.42 51.82 -5.73
CA VAL A 146 -0.51 50.89 -5.07
C VAL A 146 -0.73 49.72 -6.02
N LEU A 147 -0.32 48.53 -5.59
CA LEU A 147 -0.58 47.29 -6.32
C LEU A 147 -1.67 46.51 -5.59
N ASP A 148 -2.58 45.92 -6.36
CA ASP A 148 -3.55 44.97 -5.85
C ASP A 148 -2.88 43.60 -5.67
N LEU A 149 -2.40 43.35 -4.45
CA LEU A 149 -1.76 42.08 -4.08
C LEU A 149 -2.82 41.13 -3.49
N ALA A 150 -2.97 39.97 -4.10
CA ALA A 150 -3.97 38.99 -3.71
C ALA A 150 -3.60 38.25 -2.42
N TYR A 151 -4.62 38.04 -1.58
CA TYR A 151 -4.59 37.15 -0.43
C TYR A 151 -5.89 36.35 -0.30
N PRO A 152 -5.84 35.00 -0.22
CA PRO A 152 -4.65 34.17 -0.41
C PRO A 152 -4.07 34.30 -1.84
N PRO A 153 -2.79 33.93 -2.06
CA PRO A 153 -2.19 33.92 -3.39
C PRO A 153 -3.04 33.14 -4.42
N PRO A 154 -3.19 33.63 -5.66
CA PRO A 154 -3.92 32.94 -6.71
C PRO A 154 -3.22 31.62 -7.06
N ALA A 155 -4.01 30.55 -7.24
CA ALA A 155 -3.47 29.22 -7.54
C ALA A 155 -2.77 29.18 -8.91
N GLU A 156 -3.19 30.06 -9.84
CA GLU A 156 -2.62 30.25 -11.17
C GLU A 156 -1.12 30.60 -11.10
N ASN A 157 -0.73 31.40 -10.10
CA ASN A 157 0.67 31.76 -9.88
C ASN A 157 1.49 30.56 -9.37
N CYS A 158 0.89 29.68 -8.56
CA CYS A 158 1.56 28.47 -8.08
C CYS A 158 1.83 27.48 -9.22
N VAL A 159 0.84 27.27 -10.09
CA VAL A 159 0.91 26.22 -11.14
C VAL A 159 1.84 26.57 -12.29
N PHE A 160 2.30 27.83 -12.41
CA PHE A 160 3.34 28.17 -13.38
C PHE A 160 4.62 27.35 -13.15
N CYS A 161 5.11 27.32 -11.90
CA CYS A 161 6.30 26.56 -11.51
C CYS A 161 5.96 25.09 -11.18
N HIS A 162 4.85 24.86 -10.48
CA HIS A 162 4.50 23.54 -9.97
C HIS A 162 3.77 22.67 -11.00
N GLY A 163 2.92 23.25 -11.85
CA GLY A 163 1.99 22.52 -12.71
C GLY A 163 2.68 21.50 -13.62
N MET A 164 3.72 21.91 -14.36
CA MET A 164 4.46 20.98 -15.23
C MET A 164 5.29 19.97 -14.42
N SER A 165 5.89 20.39 -13.30
CA SER A 165 6.66 19.50 -12.44
C SER A 165 5.77 18.39 -11.86
N ASP A 166 4.61 18.76 -11.34
CA ASP A 166 3.63 17.84 -10.76
C ASP A 166 2.87 17.03 -11.82
N LEU A 167 2.64 17.59 -13.01
CA LEU A 167 2.16 16.82 -14.14
C LEU A 167 3.14 15.71 -14.52
N LYS A 168 4.44 16.03 -14.67
CA LYS A 168 5.47 15.02 -14.97
C LYS A 168 5.58 13.99 -13.85
N LYS A 169 5.61 14.42 -12.59
CA LYS A 169 5.84 13.52 -11.45
C LYS A 169 4.61 12.69 -11.11
N ARG A 170 3.41 13.26 -11.21
CA ARG A 170 2.19 12.71 -10.58
C ARG A 170 0.97 12.73 -11.49
N GLY A 171 1.05 13.25 -12.71
CA GLY A 171 -0.12 13.40 -13.58
C GLY A 171 -1.10 14.46 -13.11
N PHE A 172 -0.64 15.41 -12.28
CA PHE A 172 -1.47 16.50 -11.77
C PHE A 172 -1.80 17.52 -12.85
N SER A 173 -3.00 18.10 -12.74
CA SER A 173 -3.45 19.22 -13.55
C SER A 173 -4.44 20.04 -12.74
N TRP A 174 -4.25 21.36 -12.72
CA TRP A 174 -5.13 22.26 -11.97
C TRP A 174 -6.33 22.69 -12.82
N ASN A 175 -7.50 22.78 -12.18
CA ASN A 175 -8.76 23.17 -12.82
C ASN A 175 -9.08 22.41 -14.12
N ASP A 176 -8.74 21.12 -14.16
CA ASP A 176 -8.93 20.27 -15.33
C ASP A 176 -10.19 19.40 -15.20
N ARG A 177 -11.05 19.43 -16.21
CA ARG A 177 -12.34 18.72 -16.21
C ARG A 177 -12.17 17.20 -16.27
N VAL A 178 -11.14 16.70 -16.97
CA VAL A 178 -10.94 15.24 -17.12
C VAL A 178 -10.17 14.66 -15.94
N ASN A 179 -9.48 15.50 -15.18
CA ASN A 179 -8.57 15.10 -14.11
C ASN A 179 -8.77 16.02 -12.90
N TYR A 180 -10.03 16.14 -12.47
CA TYR A 180 -10.42 17.09 -11.43
C TYR A 180 -10.02 16.60 -10.03
N ASP A 181 -9.95 17.54 -9.10
CA ASP A 181 -9.82 17.28 -7.67
C ASP A 181 -11.09 17.75 -6.97
N ILE A 182 -11.69 16.89 -6.13
CA ILE A 182 -12.94 17.21 -5.44
C ILE A 182 -12.81 18.46 -4.57
N HIS A 183 -11.64 18.73 -4.00
CA HIS A 183 -11.42 19.90 -3.15
C HIS A 183 -11.44 21.19 -3.98
N ASN A 184 -10.78 21.19 -5.15
CA ASN A 184 -10.81 22.31 -6.08
C ASN A 184 -12.25 22.58 -6.57
N SER A 185 -13.04 21.53 -6.84
CA SER A 185 -14.46 21.68 -7.22
C SER A 185 -15.35 22.31 -6.13
N ARG A 186 -14.84 22.39 -4.90
CA ARG A 186 -15.47 23.05 -3.74
C ARG A 186 -14.81 24.38 -3.41
N ASN A 187 -14.14 25.01 -4.39
CA ASN A 187 -13.46 26.29 -4.31
C ASN A 187 -12.26 26.32 -3.33
N LEU A 188 -11.64 25.17 -3.04
CA LEU A 188 -10.38 25.14 -2.27
C LEU A 188 -9.18 25.31 -3.21
N ASN A 189 -8.47 26.42 -3.04
CA ASN A 189 -7.19 26.74 -3.70
C ASN A 189 -5.96 26.18 -2.95
N CYS A 190 -4.80 26.14 -3.62
CA CYS A 190 -3.53 25.61 -3.11
C CYS A 190 -3.19 26.09 -1.69
N ALA A 191 -3.30 27.40 -1.42
CA ALA A 191 -2.92 28.00 -0.13
C ALA A 191 -3.79 27.56 1.07
N HIS A 192 -4.99 27.03 0.84
CA HIS A 192 -5.83 26.50 1.93
C HIS A 192 -5.25 25.21 2.53
N CYS A 193 -4.55 24.41 1.72
CA CYS A 193 -3.86 23.19 2.13
C CYS A 193 -2.37 23.43 2.38
N HIS A 194 -1.77 24.41 1.69
CA HIS A 194 -0.37 24.81 1.77
C HIS A 194 -0.19 26.23 2.32
N PRO A 195 -0.61 26.52 3.57
CA PRO A 195 -0.46 27.85 4.15
C PRO A 195 1.01 28.26 4.34
N ALA A 196 1.31 29.54 4.16
CA ALA A 196 2.68 30.11 4.25
C ALA A 196 2.89 31.04 5.46
N ILE A 197 1.82 31.41 6.17
CA ILE A 197 1.86 32.34 7.29
C ILE A 197 1.01 31.82 8.46
N GLU A 198 1.29 32.35 9.64
CA GLU A 198 0.50 32.09 10.85
C GLU A 198 -0.95 32.53 10.61
N ASP A 199 -1.88 31.64 10.91
CA ASP A 199 -3.29 31.98 10.97
C ASP A 199 -3.85 31.45 12.29
N LYS A 200 -4.21 32.37 13.17
CA LYS A 200 -4.77 32.07 14.49
C LYS A 200 -6.17 31.47 14.41
N GLN A 201 -6.96 31.78 13.37
CA GLN A 201 -8.26 31.16 13.12
C GLN A 201 -8.10 29.73 12.59
N LEU A 202 -7.04 29.47 11.81
CA LEU A 202 -6.73 28.15 11.22
C LEU A 202 -5.71 27.31 12.02
N LYS A 203 -5.21 27.81 13.16
CA LYS A 203 -4.27 27.14 14.08
C LYS A 203 -2.90 26.76 13.47
N ILE A 204 -2.33 27.62 12.62
CA ILE A 204 -1.03 27.38 11.96
C ILE A 204 0.05 28.24 12.65
N THR A 205 1.14 27.65 13.16
CA THR A 205 2.23 28.36 13.87
C THR A 205 3.34 28.87 12.92
N LYS A 206 3.82 30.11 13.12
CA LYS A 206 4.93 30.83 12.42
C LYS A 206 5.71 30.01 11.37
N THR A 207 5.24 30.03 10.12
CA THR A 207 5.96 29.44 8.99
C THR A 207 6.84 30.44 8.22
N GLN A 208 6.78 31.76 8.44
CA GLN A 208 7.69 32.75 7.79
C GLN A 208 7.89 32.54 6.27
N HIS A 209 6.82 32.33 5.50
CA HIS A 209 6.84 32.02 4.06
C HIS A 209 7.44 30.65 3.69
N GLN A 210 7.69 29.77 4.66
CA GLN A 210 7.91 28.35 4.42
C GLN A 210 6.55 27.70 4.14
N LEU A 211 6.23 27.48 2.86
CA LEU A 211 4.99 26.83 2.45
C LEU A 211 4.83 25.48 3.16
N ALA A 212 3.70 25.29 3.84
CA ALA A 212 3.42 24.05 4.53
C ALA A 212 3.42 22.88 3.55
N LYS A 213 4.07 21.78 3.93
CA LYS A 213 4.22 20.57 3.11
C LYS A 213 3.82 19.33 3.90
N GLY A 214 3.42 18.29 3.18
CA GLY A 214 3.29 16.93 3.74
C GLY A 214 4.62 16.18 3.63
N ASP A 215 4.55 14.86 3.84
CA ASP A 215 5.68 13.98 3.52
C ASP A 215 5.71 13.60 2.02
N GLU A 216 6.90 13.35 1.51
CA GLU A 216 7.15 12.80 0.18
C GLU A 216 8.23 11.73 0.32
N ASN A 217 8.07 10.59 -0.35
CA ASN A 217 9.02 9.49 -0.25
C ASN A 217 10.39 9.92 -0.79
N VAL A 218 10.40 10.56 -1.96
CA VAL A 218 11.64 10.83 -2.71
C VAL A 218 12.37 12.12 -2.28
N SER A 219 11.66 13.09 -1.70
CA SER A 219 12.17 14.44 -1.48
C SER A 219 12.41 14.72 0.01
N THR A 220 13.68 14.75 0.42
CA THR A 220 14.10 14.87 1.83
C THR A 220 14.56 16.27 2.25
N VAL A 221 14.27 17.27 1.43
CA VAL A 221 14.67 18.67 1.72
C VAL A 221 13.70 19.26 2.73
N ARG A 222 14.27 19.76 3.84
CA ARG A 222 13.54 20.39 4.95
C ARG A 222 12.43 19.50 5.51
N ASP A 223 12.75 18.24 5.79
CA ASP A 223 11.83 17.29 6.46
C ASP A 223 11.39 17.80 7.84
N ASP A 224 12.16 18.74 8.44
CA ASP A 224 11.75 19.47 9.64
C ASP A 224 10.46 20.28 9.46
N LEU A 225 10.00 20.53 8.23
CA LEU A 225 8.75 21.24 7.92
C LEU A 225 7.56 20.31 7.60
N ASP A 226 7.77 19.00 7.53
CA ASP A 226 6.71 18.06 7.16
C ASP A 226 5.56 18.14 8.17
N TYR A 227 4.34 18.30 7.64
CA TYR A 227 3.09 18.46 8.38
C TYR A 227 3.04 19.68 9.33
N LYS A 228 3.97 20.63 9.20
CA LYS A 228 3.89 21.91 9.92
C LYS A 228 2.93 22.85 9.19
N GLY A 229 1.71 22.96 9.69
CA GLY A 229 0.65 23.81 9.12
C GLY A 229 -0.18 23.15 8.02
N MET A 230 0.24 22.00 7.49
CA MET A 230 -0.54 21.19 6.54
C MET A 230 -1.21 20.03 7.30
N LYS A 231 -2.54 20.00 7.31
CA LYS A 231 -3.32 18.91 7.91
C LYS A 231 -3.34 17.69 7.00
N THR A 232 -3.33 16.50 7.59
CA THR A 232 -3.60 15.24 6.89
C THR A 232 -5.07 15.14 6.48
N CYS A 233 -5.37 14.28 5.49
CA CYS A 233 -6.73 13.95 5.08
C CYS A 233 -7.62 13.61 6.28
N LYS A 234 -7.12 12.75 7.18
CA LYS A 234 -7.83 12.34 8.40
C LYS A 234 -8.15 13.53 9.31
N GLN A 235 -7.18 14.39 9.60
CA GLN A 235 -7.39 15.55 10.47
C GLN A 235 -8.43 16.51 9.91
N CYS A 236 -8.36 16.84 8.62
CA CYS A 236 -9.36 17.71 7.98
C CYS A 236 -10.77 17.13 8.11
N HIS A 237 -10.93 15.84 7.78
CA HIS A 237 -12.22 15.17 7.72
C HIS A 237 -12.83 14.85 9.10
N GLU A 238 -12.02 14.55 10.11
CA GLU A 238 -12.51 14.32 11.48
C GLU A 238 -12.92 15.63 12.16
N GLU A 239 -12.14 16.69 11.99
CA GLU A 239 -12.41 18.02 12.54
C GLU A 239 -13.55 18.74 11.79
N GLY A 240 -13.87 18.33 10.55
CA GLY A 240 -14.79 19.06 9.68
C GLY A 240 -14.21 20.37 9.15
N TYR A 241 -12.87 20.43 9.04
CA TYR A 241 -12.13 21.62 8.64
C TYR A 241 -12.56 22.11 7.25
N LEU A 242 -12.83 23.41 7.11
CA LEU A 242 -13.35 24.04 5.88
C LEU A 242 -14.60 23.33 5.30
N GLY A 243 -15.44 22.76 6.18
CA GLY A 243 -16.65 22.05 5.77
C GLY A 243 -16.42 20.63 5.25
N ALA A 244 -15.24 20.04 5.53
CA ALA A 244 -14.95 18.66 5.14
C ALA A 244 -15.98 17.68 5.72
N PRO A 245 -16.55 16.77 4.90
CA PRO A 245 -17.54 15.82 5.38
C PRO A 245 -16.91 14.75 6.26
N ARG A 246 -17.56 14.38 7.37
CA ARG A 246 -17.07 13.29 8.25
C ARG A 246 -17.26 11.91 7.58
N PRO A 247 -16.19 11.12 7.39
CA PRO A 247 -16.27 9.88 6.66
C PRO A 247 -16.90 8.77 7.51
N ARG A 248 -17.87 8.05 6.94
CA ARG A 248 -18.54 6.92 7.62
C ARG A 248 -17.88 5.56 7.32
N HIS A 249 -17.31 5.39 6.12
CA HIS A 249 -16.65 4.17 5.64
C HIS A 249 -17.41 2.87 5.94
N LEU A 250 -18.72 2.82 5.67
CA LEU A 250 -19.57 1.67 6.02
C LEU A 250 -19.25 0.39 5.22
N SER A 251 -18.72 0.53 4.00
CA SER A 251 -18.38 -0.60 3.12
C SER A 251 -16.94 -1.10 3.25
N ILE A 252 -16.07 -0.38 3.96
CA ILE A 252 -14.65 -0.71 4.11
C ILE A 252 -14.36 -1.15 5.54
N ARG A 253 -13.59 -2.23 5.69
CA ARG A 253 -13.20 -2.73 7.02
C ARG A 253 -12.26 -1.73 7.70
N PRO A 254 -12.42 -1.43 9.01
CA PRO A 254 -11.57 -0.46 9.71
C PRO A 254 -10.06 -0.73 9.60
N ASN A 255 -9.65 -2.00 9.57
CA ASN A 255 -8.25 -2.40 9.44
C ASN A 255 -7.60 -1.97 8.11
N HIS A 256 -8.38 -1.64 7.07
CA HIS A 256 -7.83 -1.09 5.83
C HIS A 256 -7.25 0.29 6.09
N LEU A 257 -7.89 1.11 6.93
CA LEU A 257 -7.45 2.46 7.25
C LEU A 257 -6.16 2.48 8.08
N ASP A 258 -5.80 1.35 8.70
CA ASP A 258 -4.52 1.16 9.38
C ASP A 258 -3.38 0.83 8.41
N LYS A 259 -3.71 0.30 7.21
CA LYS A 259 -2.73 -0.23 6.24
C LYS A 259 -2.67 0.54 4.94
N LEU A 260 -3.71 1.30 4.61
CA LEU A 260 -3.85 2.08 3.40
C LEU A 260 -4.01 3.55 3.77
N ALA A 261 -3.30 4.42 3.04
CA ALA A 261 -3.56 5.85 3.10
C ALA A 261 -4.88 6.17 2.37
N CYS A 262 -5.51 7.32 2.67
CA CYS A 262 -6.83 7.66 2.12
C CYS A 262 -6.78 7.75 0.58
N GLU A 263 -5.65 8.23 0.08
CA GLU A 263 -5.29 8.41 -1.32
C GLU A 263 -5.35 7.09 -2.11
N VAL A 264 -5.11 5.93 -1.47
CA VAL A 264 -5.21 4.63 -2.15
C VAL A 264 -6.61 4.39 -2.71
N CYS A 265 -7.64 4.73 -1.92
CA CYS A 265 -9.03 4.54 -2.32
C CYS A 265 -9.54 5.76 -3.10
N HIS A 266 -9.11 6.95 -2.72
CA HIS A 266 -9.60 8.20 -3.29
C HIS A 266 -8.83 8.67 -4.53
N ILE A 267 -7.80 7.97 -4.99
CA ILE A 267 -7.11 8.23 -6.27
C ILE A 267 -7.06 6.92 -7.06
N PRO A 268 -8.22 6.39 -7.49
CA PRO A 268 -8.30 5.08 -8.17
C PRO A 268 -7.59 5.09 -9.53
N THR A 269 -7.63 6.23 -10.22
CA THR A 269 -7.10 6.45 -11.56
C THR A 269 -6.69 7.91 -11.72
N LEU A 270 -5.81 8.19 -12.67
CA LEU A 270 -5.47 9.54 -13.13
C LEU A 270 -5.68 9.63 -14.64
N ASN A 271 -6.06 10.81 -15.13
CA ASN A 271 -6.50 10.99 -16.52
C ASN A 271 -5.59 11.89 -17.36
N ARG A 272 -4.41 12.23 -16.84
CA ARG A 272 -3.35 12.91 -17.59
C ARG A 272 -2.07 12.11 -17.56
N ALA A 273 -1.46 11.92 -18.74
CA ALA A 273 -0.21 11.18 -18.87
C ALA A 273 0.92 11.86 -18.08
N ALA A 274 1.36 11.21 -17.00
CA ALA A 274 2.56 11.57 -16.27
C ALA A 274 3.82 11.10 -17.02
N GLY A 275 4.99 11.33 -16.42
CA GLY A 275 6.21 10.65 -16.82
C GLY A 275 6.19 9.18 -16.38
N GLU A 276 6.61 8.28 -17.26
CA GLU A 276 7.05 6.92 -16.89
C GLU A 276 8.47 6.96 -16.33
N GLY A 277 9.30 7.85 -16.87
CA GLY A 277 10.72 7.90 -16.56
C GLY A 277 11.45 8.94 -17.38
N PHE A 278 12.77 8.92 -17.28
CA PHE A 278 13.64 9.81 -18.03
C PHE A 278 14.90 9.08 -18.46
N ASP A 279 15.43 9.51 -19.60
CA ASP A 279 16.62 8.96 -20.22
C ASP A 279 17.64 10.08 -20.43
N VAL A 280 18.88 9.86 -20.01
CA VAL A 280 19.98 10.85 -20.15
C VAL A 280 21.06 10.41 -21.13
N THR A 281 20.83 9.32 -21.86
CA THR A 281 21.82 8.64 -22.71
C THR A 281 22.48 9.56 -23.73
N THR A 282 21.74 10.51 -24.27
CA THR A 282 22.24 11.45 -25.28
C THR A 282 23.00 12.63 -24.68
N GLY A 283 23.17 12.68 -23.36
CA GLY A 283 23.65 13.86 -22.64
C GLY A 283 22.61 14.98 -22.53
N ALA A 284 21.34 14.67 -22.80
CA ALA A 284 20.19 15.52 -22.52
C ALA A 284 19.10 14.69 -21.83
N MET A 285 18.36 15.30 -20.91
CA MET A 285 17.24 14.63 -20.26
C MET A 285 16.03 14.54 -21.20
N VAL A 286 15.73 13.34 -21.66
CA VAL A 286 14.55 13.01 -22.47
C VAL A 286 13.50 12.41 -21.55
N ASN A 287 12.36 13.08 -21.43
CA ASN A 287 11.26 12.59 -20.61
C ASN A 287 10.39 11.62 -21.39
N VAL A 288 10.11 10.47 -20.80
CA VAL A 288 9.24 9.45 -21.36
C VAL A 288 7.86 9.61 -20.72
N ALA A 289 6.83 9.85 -21.52
CA ALA A 289 5.45 9.82 -21.06
C ALA A 289 5.04 8.40 -20.66
N LYS A 290 3.96 8.26 -19.88
CA LYS A 290 3.36 6.96 -19.55
C LYS A 290 3.26 6.06 -20.76
N ILE A 291 3.66 4.80 -20.61
CA ILE A 291 3.68 3.86 -21.75
C ILE A 291 2.27 3.76 -22.34
N GLY A 292 2.16 4.01 -23.65
CA GLY A 292 0.89 4.10 -24.38
C GLY A 292 0.42 5.53 -24.67
N ALA A 293 0.92 6.53 -23.94
CA ALA A 293 0.68 7.94 -24.25
C ALA A 293 1.73 8.48 -25.25
N GLN A 294 1.32 9.40 -26.12
CA GLN A 294 2.21 10.04 -27.11
C GLN A 294 3.07 11.13 -26.49
N LYS A 295 2.54 11.86 -25.50
CA LYS A 295 3.22 12.97 -24.83
C LYS A 295 2.77 13.14 -23.38
N LEU A 296 3.60 13.81 -22.59
CA LEU A 296 3.23 14.26 -21.24
C LEU A 296 2.01 15.18 -21.31
N GLY A 297 1.09 15.04 -20.36
CA GLY A 297 -0.13 15.86 -20.31
C GLY A 297 -1.22 15.48 -21.31
N GLN A 298 -1.01 14.49 -22.17
CA GLN A 298 -2.11 13.95 -22.99
C GLN A 298 -3.23 13.41 -22.08
N GLU A 299 -4.48 13.57 -22.50
CA GLU A 299 -5.60 12.83 -21.89
C GLU A 299 -5.34 11.32 -22.04
N PHE A 300 -5.11 10.67 -20.90
CA PHE A 300 -4.71 9.27 -20.85
C PHE A 300 -5.01 8.74 -19.46
N THR A 301 -5.87 7.73 -19.38
CA THR A 301 -6.21 7.09 -18.11
C THR A 301 -5.15 6.07 -17.75
N TRP A 302 -4.53 6.25 -16.59
CA TRP A 302 -3.60 5.29 -16.00
C TRP A 302 -3.88 5.13 -14.51
N ARG A 303 -3.30 4.09 -13.91
CA ARG A 303 -3.51 3.76 -12.51
C ARG A 303 -2.20 3.78 -11.74
N PRO A 304 -2.20 4.23 -10.48
CA PRO A 304 -0.98 4.41 -9.72
C PRO A 304 -0.36 3.07 -9.30
N ARG A 305 0.96 3.05 -9.13
CA ARG A 305 1.61 1.98 -8.36
C ARG A 305 1.32 2.21 -6.88
N TYR A 306 1.31 1.18 -6.04
CA TYR A 306 1.29 1.40 -4.58
C TYR A 306 2.62 0.99 -3.95
N GLN A 307 3.06 1.79 -2.99
CA GLN A 307 4.30 1.58 -2.25
C GLN A 307 4.06 1.84 -0.76
N ARG A 308 4.77 1.10 0.10
CA ARG A 308 4.69 1.31 1.54
C ARG A 308 5.52 2.54 1.93
N GLY A 309 4.90 3.52 2.58
CA GLY A 309 5.57 4.69 3.11
C GLY A 309 6.29 4.42 4.44
N LYS A 310 6.96 5.44 4.97
CA LYS A 310 7.66 5.40 6.28
C LYS A 310 6.73 5.10 7.46
N ASP A 311 5.46 5.48 7.35
CA ASP A 311 4.38 5.21 8.31
C ASP A 311 3.85 3.76 8.24
N GLY A 312 4.39 2.94 7.35
CA GLY A 312 3.96 1.56 7.14
C GLY A 312 2.67 1.43 6.34
N LYS A 313 2.05 2.51 5.87
CA LYS A 313 0.84 2.46 5.04
C LYS A 313 1.18 2.37 3.55
N LEU A 314 0.33 1.72 2.77
CA LEU A 314 0.40 1.81 1.32
C LEU A 314 -0.10 3.17 0.85
N LYS A 315 0.64 3.81 -0.05
CA LYS A 315 0.33 5.09 -0.69
C LYS A 315 0.37 4.92 -2.21
N PRO A 316 -0.49 5.59 -2.98
CA PRO A 316 -0.35 5.63 -4.44
C PRO A 316 0.87 6.47 -4.80
N VAL A 317 1.69 5.96 -5.71
CA VAL A 317 2.93 6.57 -6.16
C VAL A 317 3.09 6.47 -7.66
N ASN A 318 3.88 7.39 -8.22
CA ASN A 318 4.41 7.28 -9.57
C ASN A 318 5.95 7.17 -9.54
N PRO A 319 6.53 5.99 -9.78
CA PRO A 319 7.97 5.88 -9.98
C PRO A 319 8.36 6.52 -11.32
N LEU A 320 9.38 7.38 -11.31
CA LEU A 320 10.04 7.81 -12.54
C LEU A 320 11.24 6.90 -12.77
N LEU A 321 11.14 6.00 -13.75
CA LEU A 321 12.20 5.05 -14.08
C LEU A 321 13.41 5.79 -14.69
N PRO A 322 14.59 5.76 -14.07
CA PRO A 322 15.78 6.39 -14.61
C PRO A 322 16.51 5.45 -15.58
N VAL A 323 16.96 5.99 -16.70
CA VAL A 323 18.11 5.47 -17.46
C VAL A 323 19.24 6.47 -17.23
N PHE A 324 20.22 6.10 -16.41
CA PHE A 324 21.17 7.04 -15.82
C PHE A 324 22.59 6.49 -15.75
N TYR A 325 23.59 7.38 -15.83
CA TYR A 325 25.00 7.00 -15.75
C TYR A 325 25.70 7.54 -14.51
N THR A 326 26.50 6.70 -13.89
CA THR A 326 27.38 7.07 -12.78
C THR A 326 28.81 6.56 -13.01
N ASN A 327 29.77 7.09 -12.26
CA ASN A 327 31.11 6.52 -12.12
C ASN A 327 31.29 5.97 -10.71
N LYS A 328 31.72 4.71 -10.61
CA LYS A 328 32.14 4.13 -9.33
C LYS A 328 33.59 4.51 -9.07
N ASN A 329 33.82 5.32 -8.05
CA ASN A 329 35.15 5.78 -7.68
C ASN A 329 35.84 4.80 -6.70
N ALA A 330 37.12 5.04 -6.38
CA ALA A 330 37.90 4.17 -5.49
C ALA A 330 37.34 4.09 -4.05
N ASP A 331 36.59 5.09 -3.61
CA ASP A 331 35.86 5.12 -2.34
C ASP A 331 34.60 4.21 -2.33
N GLY A 332 34.33 3.53 -3.44
CA GLY A 332 33.16 2.66 -3.63
C GLY A 332 31.85 3.41 -3.90
N LYS A 333 31.87 4.75 -3.96
CA LYS A 333 30.66 5.56 -4.20
C LYS A 333 30.39 5.75 -5.69
N TYR A 334 29.11 5.88 -6.02
CA TYR A 334 28.61 6.10 -7.36
C TYR A 334 28.29 7.58 -7.56
N TYR A 335 29.13 8.27 -8.31
CA TYR A 335 28.98 9.70 -8.59
C TYR A 335 28.25 9.91 -9.93
N PRO A 336 27.25 10.79 -10.00
CA PRO A 336 26.56 11.08 -11.25
C PRO A 336 27.53 11.66 -12.29
N LEU A 337 27.41 11.21 -13.54
CA LEU A 337 28.12 11.82 -14.66
C LEU A 337 27.42 13.11 -15.08
N PHE A 338 28.21 14.10 -15.50
CA PHE A 338 27.68 15.36 -15.99
C PHE A 338 27.15 15.18 -17.41
N MET A 339 26.10 15.92 -17.75
CA MET A 339 25.43 15.82 -19.06
C MET A 339 26.40 16.07 -20.22
N ARG A 340 27.37 16.97 -20.05
CA ARG A 340 28.43 17.23 -21.04
C ARG A 340 29.37 16.05 -21.27
N GLU A 341 29.66 15.27 -20.23
CA GLU A 341 30.51 14.06 -20.32
C GLU A 341 29.75 12.99 -21.09
N ILE A 342 28.46 12.79 -20.77
CA ILE A 342 27.59 11.83 -21.45
C ILE A 342 27.39 12.22 -22.92
N LYS A 343 27.16 13.52 -23.20
CA LYS A 343 27.02 14.04 -24.57
C LYS A 343 28.26 13.75 -25.42
N LYS A 344 29.45 13.99 -24.88
CA LYS A 344 30.73 13.73 -25.57
C LYS A 344 30.90 12.24 -25.90
N ALA A 345 30.57 11.35 -24.95
CA ALA A 345 30.60 9.91 -25.20
C ALA A 345 29.55 9.47 -26.22
N TRP A 346 28.33 10.02 -26.14
CA TRP A 346 27.26 9.77 -27.11
C TRP A 346 27.68 10.14 -28.53
N ASP A 347 28.29 11.32 -28.71
CA ASP A 347 28.72 11.79 -30.03
C ASP A 347 29.75 10.88 -30.70
N GLN A 348 30.59 10.23 -29.89
CA GLN A 348 31.58 9.24 -30.35
C GLN A 348 30.94 7.88 -30.71
N ALA A 349 29.85 7.52 -30.03
CA ALA A 349 29.25 6.19 -30.07
C ALA A 349 28.02 6.06 -30.98
N GLN A 350 27.25 7.15 -31.19
CA GLN A 350 25.91 7.10 -31.80
C GLN A 350 25.84 6.39 -33.16
N ASN A 351 26.88 6.53 -33.98
CA ASN A 351 26.95 5.89 -35.31
C ASN A 351 27.06 4.37 -35.23
N GLN A 352 27.62 3.83 -34.14
CA GLN A 352 27.75 2.40 -33.90
C GLN A 352 26.49 1.80 -33.25
N LEU A 353 25.76 2.62 -32.48
CA LEU A 353 24.57 2.18 -31.72
C LEU A 353 23.35 1.91 -32.60
N LYS A 354 23.25 2.54 -33.78
CA LYS A 354 22.11 2.46 -34.70
C LYS A 354 20.75 2.49 -33.97
N PRO A 355 20.49 3.49 -33.11
CA PRO A 355 19.26 3.55 -32.33
C PRO A 355 18.05 3.67 -33.27
N GLN A 356 16.92 3.03 -32.92
CA GLN A 356 15.69 3.17 -33.72
C GLN A 356 15.22 4.63 -33.76
N ASN A 357 15.40 5.35 -32.65
CA ASN A 357 15.19 6.78 -32.55
C ASN A 357 16.44 7.48 -31.98
N PRO A 358 17.18 8.25 -32.78
CA PRO A 358 18.38 8.96 -32.32
C PRO A 358 18.15 9.98 -31.19
N GLN A 359 16.92 10.50 -31.06
CA GLN A 359 16.54 11.46 -30.03
C GLN A 359 16.04 10.76 -28.76
N ARG A 360 15.77 9.46 -28.83
CA ARG A 360 15.30 8.61 -27.73
C ARG A 360 15.87 7.20 -27.91
N PRO A 361 17.18 7.03 -27.70
CA PRO A 361 17.84 5.77 -27.96
C PRO A 361 17.40 4.71 -26.96
N ASP A 362 17.01 3.55 -27.48
CA ASP A 362 16.66 2.37 -26.72
C ASP A 362 17.93 1.56 -26.42
N LEU A 363 18.70 1.94 -25.40
CA LEU A 363 19.85 1.12 -24.97
C LEU A 363 19.36 -0.12 -24.20
N HIS A 364 19.23 -1.24 -24.89
CA HIS A 364 18.69 -2.46 -24.31
C HIS A 364 19.53 -3.72 -24.55
N THR A 365 20.38 -3.75 -25.58
CA THR A 365 21.24 -4.92 -25.83
C THR A 365 22.58 -4.81 -25.09
N PRO A 366 23.20 -5.95 -24.68
CA PRO A 366 24.54 -5.95 -24.10
C PRO A 366 25.58 -5.26 -24.99
N GLU A 367 25.46 -5.37 -26.32
CA GLU A 367 26.37 -4.74 -27.28
C GLU A 367 26.24 -3.21 -27.26
N GLN A 368 25.01 -2.68 -27.24
CA GLN A 368 24.76 -1.24 -27.15
C GLN A 368 25.27 -0.67 -25.83
N ILE A 369 25.03 -1.38 -24.71
CA ILE A 369 25.52 -0.99 -23.39
C ILE A 369 27.05 -0.99 -23.38
N LYS A 370 27.69 -2.01 -23.97
CA LYS A 370 29.15 -2.11 -24.10
C LYS A 370 29.74 -0.92 -24.84
N ILE A 371 29.15 -0.55 -25.98
CA ILE A 371 29.61 0.58 -26.80
C ILE A 371 29.60 1.87 -25.96
N MET A 372 28.47 2.16 -25.28
CA MET A 372 28.36 3.38 -24.49
C MET A 372 29.27 3.40 -23.26
N LEU A 373 29.38 2.31 -22.51
CA LEU A 373 30.29 2.24 -21.36
C LEU A 373 31.75 2.36 -21.78
N THR A 374 32.11 1.84 -22.96
CA THR A 374 33.46 2.01 -23.53
C THR A 374 33.73 3.46 -23.91
N ALA A 375 32.79 4.12 -24.61
CA ALA A 375 32.91 5.53 -24.98
C ALA A 375 32.97 6.45 -23.75
N LEU A 376 32.20 6.14 -22.69
CA LEU A 376 32.27 6.85 -21.41
C LEU A 376 33.63 6.65 -20.74
N THR A 377 34.15 5.42 -20.73
CA THR A 377 35.47 5.12 -20.17
C THR A 377 36.54 5.97 -20.85
N GLN A 378 36.52 6.04 -22.18
CA GLN A 378 37.44 6.88 -22.97
C GLN A 378 37.24 8.37 -22.69
N THR A 379 35.98 8.83 -22.62
CA THR A 379 35.66 10.24 -22.36
C THR A 379 36.11 10.72 -20.99
N LEU A 380 36.09 9.83 -20.00
CA LEU A 380 36.48 10.11 -18.62
C LEU A 380 37.97 9.89 -18.35
N GLN A 381 38.76 9.40 -19.31
CA GLN A 381 40.21 9.28 -19.15
C GLN A 381 40.83 10.65 -18.87
N GLY A 382 41.63 10.72 -17.80
CA GLY A 382 42.28 11.96 -17.35
C GLY A 382 41.38 12.93 -16.58
N ASN A 383 40.10 12.60 -16.37
CA ASN A 383 39.19 13.43 -15.58
C ASN A 383 39.64 13.48 -14.11
N GLN A 384 39.95 14.68 -13.64
CA GLN A 384 40.55 14.89 -12.30
C GLN A 384 39.55 14.72 -11.15
N ARG A 385 38.25 14.59 -11.45
CA ARG A 385 37.21 14.33 -10.44
C ARG A 385 37.28 12.91 -9.86
N PHE A 386 37.83 11.96 -10.61
CA PHE A 386 37.80 10.55 -10.27
C PHE A 386 39.20 9.95 -10.11
N GLN A 387 39.39 9.18 -9.04
CA GLN A 387 40.61 8.40 -8.83
C GLN A 387 40.60 7.12 -9.67
N VAL A 388 39.40 6.57 -9.90
CA VAL A 388 39.16 5.41 -10.75
C VAL A 388 38.03 5.72 -11.72
N VAL A 389 38.27 5.46 -13.00
CA VAL A 389 37.25 5.54 -14.06
C VAL A 389 36.62 4.17 -14.22
N SER A 390 35.38 4.05 -13.76
CA SER A 390 34.53 2.87 -13.86
C SER A 390 33.07 3.33 -14.06
N PRO A 391 32.68 3.69 -15.29
CA PRO A 391 31.31 4.11 -15.59
C PRO A 391 30.33 2.94 -15.49
N ASN A 392 29.11 3.22 -15.05
CA ASN A 392 28.02 2.26 -14.88
C ASN A 392 26.72 2.84 -15.44
N LEU A 393 25.90 1.97 -16.04
CA LEU A 393 24.53 2.28 -16.46
C LEU A 393 23.55 1.73 -15.44
N HIS A 394 22.57 2.54 -15.07
CA HIS A 394 21.46 2.17 -14.20
C HIS A 394 20.17 2.18 -15.00
N LYS A 395 19.49 1.04 -15.11
CA LYS A 395 18.15 0.91 -15.71
C LYS A 395 17.44 -0.34 -15.23
N GLY A 396 16.11 -0.30 -15.16
CA GLY A 396 15.30 -1.49 -14.87
C GLY A 396 15.55 -2.14 -13.49
N GLY A 397 16.05 -1.38 -12.51
CA GLY A 397 16.46 -1.92 -11.20
C GLY A 397 17.77 -2.74 -11.25
N LYS A 398 18.53 -2.61 -12.34
CA LYS A 398 19.84 -3.24 -12.54
C LYS A 398 20.92 -2.20 -12.79
N ILE A 399 22.13 -2.56 -12.40
CA ILE A 399 23.35 -1.83 -12.72
C ILE A 399 24.18 -2.66 -13.70
N TYR A 400 24.68 -1.99 -14.73
CA TYR A 400 25.50 -2.58 -15.79
C TYR A 400 26.88 -1.94 -15.78
N SER A 401 27.92 -2.77 -15.85
CA SER A 401 29.32 -2.35 -15.85
C SER A 401 30.16 -3.21 -16.78
N LEU A 402 31.40 -2.79 -17.04
CA LEU A 402 32.37 -3.59 -17.80
C LEU A 402 33.27 -4.39 -16.85
N ASN A 403 33.42 -5.69 -17.10
CA ASN A 403 34.40 -6.53 -16.40
C ASN A 403 35.83 -6.27 -16.91
N GLY A 404 36.83 -6.94 -16.32
CA GLY A 404 38.25 -6.79 -16.73
C GLY A 404 38.56 -7.23 -18.17
N LYS A 405 37.63 -7.92 -18.85
CA LYS A 405 37.71 -8.30 -20.28
C LYS A 405 36.94 -7.34 -21.19
N GLY A 406 36.31 -6.31 -20.65
CA GLY A 406 35.46 -5.38 -21.40
C GLY A 406 34.11 -5.96 -21.83
N GLU A 407 33.61 -6.98 -21.13
CA GLU A 407 32.26 -7.52 -21.34
C GLU A 407 31.27 -6.92 -20.35
N VAL A 408 30.01 -6.78 -20.75
CA VAL A 408 28.97 -6.24 -19.88
C VAL A 408 28.57 -7.28 -18.86
N VAL A 409 28.58 -6.87 -17.60
CA VAL A 409 28.03 -7.62 -16.47
C VAL A 409 26.87 -6.84 -15.87
N GLU A 410 25.84 -7.55 -15.43
CA GLU A 410 24.68 -6.96 -14.75
C GLU A 410 24.56 -7.47 -13.32
N ALA A 411 24.06 -6.62 -12.43
CA ALA A 411 23.73 -6.96 -11.05
C ALA A 411 22.47 -6.18 -10.61
N PRO A 412 21.76 -6.63 -9.55
CA PRO A 412 20.73 -5.81 -8.93
C PRO A 412 21.28 -4.46 -8.47
N ASP A 413 20.56 -3.38 -8.74
CA ASP A 413 20.99 -2.04 -8.37
C ASP A 413 20.62 -1.72 -6.91
N HIS A 414 21.62 -1.80 -6.03
CA HIS A 414 21.50 -1.42 -4.62
C HIS A 414 22.02 0.00 -4.34
N THR A 415 22.27 0.80 -5.38
CA THR A 415 22.73 2.18 -5.23
C THR A 415 21.58 3.15 -5.00
N TRP A 416 21.89 4.41 -4.70
CA TRP A 416 20.91 5.49 -4.59
C TRP A 416 20.06 5.70 -5.86
N VAL A 417 20.52 5.23 -7.03
CA VAL A 417 19.77 5.28 -8.30
C VAL A 417 18.75 4.13 -8.39
N GLY A 418 19.11 2.95 -7.89
CA GLY A 418 18.27 1.74 -7.90
C GLY A 418 17.11 1.77 -6.90
N HIS A 419 17.17 2.66 -5.92
CA HIS A 419 16.04 2.96 -5.03
C HIS A 419 14.93 3.71 -5.79
N LEU A 420 14.10 2.95 -6.50
CA LEU A 420 12.94 3.43 -7.26
C LEU A 420 11.77 3.81 -6.34
N GLU A 421 12.01 4.69 -5.36
CA GLU A 421 10.91 5.30 -4.62
C GLU A 421 10.07 6.16 -5.58
N GLY A 422 8.76 5.97 -5.55
CA GLY A 422 7.85 6.74 -6.40
C GLY A 422 7.37 8.02 -5.73
N PHE A 423 7.14 9.05 -6.54
CA PHE A 423 6.52 10.30 -6.08
C PHE A 423 5.12 10.03 -5.56
N ASN A 424 4.83 10.43 -4.32
CA ASN A 424 3.50 10.29 -3.73
C ASN A 424 2.47 11.05 -4.56
N ILE A 425 1.30 10.45 -4.78
CA ILE A 425 0.19 11.10 -5.47
C ILE A 425 -0.82 11.52 -4.40
N ASN A 426 -0.93 12.84 -4.20
CA ASN A 426 -1.78 13.44 -3.15
C ASN A 426 -2.80 14.46 -3.72
N HIS A 427 -2.91 14.54 -5.04
CA HIS A 427 -3.84 15.40 -5.76
C HIS A 427 -4.70 14.57 -6.71
N ASN A 428 -5.71 15.18 -7.32
CA ASN A 428 -6.72 14.52 -8.16
C ASN A 428 -7.59 13.58 -7.32
N VAL A 429 -7.92 14.03 -6.11
CA VAL A 429 -8.71 13.27 -5.15
C VAL A 429 -10.15 13.15 -5.65
N ALA A 430 -10.60 11.91 -5.80
CA ALA A 430 -11.93 11.54 -6.22
C ALA A 430 -12.95 11.62 -5.05
N PRO A 431 -14.21 11.99 -5.33
CA PRO A 431 -15.28 11.93 -4.34
C PRO A 431 -15.54 10.49 -3.87
N ALA A 432 -16.19 10.35 -2.71
CA ALA A 432 -16.47 9.05 -2.10
C ALA A 432 -17.26 8.08 -3.00
N THR A 433 -18.08 8.58 -3.92
CA THR A 433 -18.86 7.75 -4.87
C THR A 433 -18.01 7.15 -5.99
N LEU A 434 -16.80 7.67 -6.22
CA LEU A 434 -15.86 7.16 -7.23
C LEU A 434 -14.62 6.50 -6.59
N ALA A 435 -14.53 6.50 -5.26
CA ALA A 435 -13.44 5.86 -4.54
C ALA A 435 -13.53 4.33 -4.64
N LEU A 436 -12.37 3.65 -4.59
CA LEU A 436 -12.35 2.19 -4.51
C LEU A 436 -13.09 1.71 -3.27
N GLY A 437 -13.97 0.72 -3.44
CA GLY A 437 -14.82 0.17 -2.38
C GLY A 437 -16.19 0.82 -2.30
N ALA A 438 -16.47 1.84 -3.12
CA ALA A 438 -17.82 2.39 -3.27
C ALA A 438 -18.79 1.35 -3.84
N ASN A 439 -18.33 0.48 -4.74
CA ASN A 439 -19.13 -0.62 -5.31
C ASN A 439 -18.95 -1.95 -4.56
N GLY A 440 -18.32 -1.91 -3.37
CA GLY A 440 -18.05 -3.08 -2.53
C GLY A 440 -16.65 -3.68 -2.72
N CYS A 441 -16.42 -4.83 -2.09
CA CYS A 441 -15.09 -5.45 -1.99
C CYS A 441 -14.44 -5.79 -3.35
N GLY A 442 -15.25 -5.99 -4.40
CA GLY A 442 -14.79 -6.39 -5.74
C GLY A 442 -13.85 -5.39 -6.42
N ASP A 443 -13.96 -4.11 -6.09
CA ASP A 443 -13.12 -3.04 -6.63
C ASP A 443 -11.61 -3.30 -6.39
N CYS A 444 -11.30 -3.92 -5.25
CA CYS A 444 -9.92 -4.24 -4.85
C CYS A 444 -9.61 -5.74 -4.82
N HIS A 445 -10.61 -6.61 -4.59
CA HIS A 445 -10.41 -8.03 -4.36
C HIS A 445 -10.82 -8.94 -5.52
N SER A 446 -11.16 -8.38 -6.69
CA SER A 446 -11.37 -9.17 -7.90
C SER A 446 -10.06 -9.51 -8.61
N THR A 447 -10.07 -10.54 -9.46
CA THR A 447 -8.94 -10.88 -10.35
C THR A 447 -8.63 -9.82 -11.39
N GLN A 448 -9.53 -8.86 -11.61
CA GLN A 448 -9.31 -7.72 -12.51
C GLN A 448 -8.91 -6.44 -11.77
N ALA A 449 -8.87 -6.48 -10.43
CA ALA A 449 -8.57 -5.30 -9.62
C ALA A 449 -7.10 -4.85 -9.77
N HIS A 450 -6.92 -3.59 -10.15
CA HIS A 450 -5.61 -2.98 -10.36
C HIS A 450 -4.67 -3.12 -9.16
N MET A 451 -5.22 -3.02 -7.93
CA MET A 451 -4.47 -3.17 -6.67
C MET A 451 -3.50 -4.35 -6.70
N PHE A 452 -3.89 -5.46 -7.32
CA PHE A 452 -3.11 -6.69 -7.31
C PHE A 452 -2.74 -7.22 -8.70
N THR A 453 -3.60 -7.10 -9.70
CA THR A 453 -3.33 -7.65 -11.04
C THR A 453 -2.90 -6.58 -12.05
N GLY A 454 -2.97 -5.30 -11.66
CA GLY A 454 -2.50 -4.18 -12.46
C GLY A 454 -1.04 -4.34 -12.89
N GLN A 455 -0.76 -4.06 -14.15
CA GLN A 455 0.59 -4.12 -14.71
C GLN A 455 1.35 -2.84 -14.38
N ILE A 456 2.52 -2.99 -13.76
CA ILE A 456 3.41 -1.91 -13.36
C ILE A 456 4.67 -2.03 -14.21
N VAL A 457 5.06 -0.94 -14.88
CA VAL A 457 6.29 -0.88 -15.66
C VAL A 457 7.48 -0.91 -14.69
N THR A 458 8.44 -1.80 -14.95
CA THR A 458 9.68 -1.92 -14.17
C THR A 458 10.92 -1.53 -14.96
N ASP A 459 10.86 -1.64 -16.28
CA ASP A 459 11.89 -1.17 -17.21
C ASP A 459 11.19 -0.53 -18.42
N MET A 460 11.63 0.65 -18.83
CA MET A 460 11.10 1.31 -20.02
C MET A 460 11.55 0.59 -21.29
N PHE A 461 12.72 -0.05 -21.27
CA PHE A 461 13.34 -0.74 -22.39
C PHE A 461 13.95 -2.07 -21.91
N GLY A 462 13.10 -3.10 -21.84
CA GLY A 462 13.50 -4.45 -21.52
C GLY A 462 14.42 -5.07 -22.60
N PRO A 463 14.88 -6.32 -22.42
CA PRO A 463 15.86 -6.96 -23.31
C PRO A 463 15.43 -7.07 -24.79
N ASP A 464 14.13 -7.01 -25.07
CA ASP A 464 13.54 -7.02 -26.41
C ASP A 464 13.21 -5.62 -26.95
N GLY A 465 13.67 -4.56 -26.27
CA GLY A 465 13.38 -3.16 -26.57
C GLY A 465 11.97 -2.72 -26.15
N ARG A 466 11.14 -3.62 -25.60
CA ARG A 466 9.78 -3.33 -25.15
C ARG A 466 9.73 -3.08 -23.64
N PRO A 467 8.74 -2.33 -23.12
CA PRO A 467 8.61 -2.13 -21.69
C PRO A 467 8.40 -3.46 -20.94
N ALA A 468 9.10 -3.64 -19.83
CA ALA A 468 8.93 -4.79 -18.96
C ALA A 468 7.91 -4.50 -17.85
N TYR A 469 7.09 -5.49 -17.51
CA TYR A 469 6.00 -5.34 -16.54
C TYR A 469 6.06 -6.37 -15.43
N ILE A 470 5.54 -5.98 -14.26
CA ILE A 470 5.21 -6.87 -13.16
C ILE A 470 3.79 -6.59 -12.67
N SER A 471 3.09 -7.61 -12.16
CA SER A 471 1.80 -7.38 -11.48
C SER A 471 2.01 -6.67 -10.14
N SER A 472 1.14 -5.71 -9.83
CA SER A 472 1.17 -4.93 -8.59
C SER A 472 1.23 -5.81 -7.33
N GLY A 473 0.47 -6.91 -7.31
CA GLY A 473 0.41 -7.85 -6.19
C GLY A 473 1.74 -8.54 -5.89
N ARG A 474 2.58 -8.76 -6.91
CA ARG A 474 3.94 -9.33 -6.71
C ARG A 474 4.84 -8.35 -5.96
N LEU A 475 4.64 -7.04 -6.10
CA LEU A 475 5.37 -6.02 -5.34
C LEU A 475 5.04 -6.08 -3.85
N PHE A 476 3.88 -6.61 -3.47
CA PHE A 476 3.51 -6.86 -2.06
C PHE A 476 3.85 -8.28 -1.60
N GLY A 477 4.63 -9.05 -2.37
CA GLY A 477 4.96 -10.44 -2.04
C GLY A 477 3.80 -11.42 -2.22
N CYS A 478 2.75 -11.04 -2.96
CA CYS A 478 1.63 -11.92 -3.26
C CYS A 478 1.80 -12.62 -4.61
N LYS A 479 1.57 -13.93 -4.64
CA LYS A 479 1.49 -14.68 -5.89
C LYS A 479 0.11 -14.46 -6.53
N PRO A 480 0.01 -14.20 -7.86
CA PRO A 480 -1.26 -13.87 -8.52
C PRO A 480 -2.39 -14.89 -8.30
N TRP A 481 -2.08 -16.19 -8.21
CA TRP A 481 -3.09 -17.23 -8.03
C TRP A 481 -3.84 -17.13 -6.69
N ALA A 482 -3.22 -16.57 -5.64
CA ALA A 482 -3.86 -16.42 -4.34
C ALA A 482 -5.08 -15.47 -4.38
N PHE A 483 -5.14 -14.58 -5.37
CA PHE A 483 -6.30 -13.72 -5.58
C PHE A 483 -7.51 -14.45 -6.14
N TYR A 484 -7.32 -15.56 -6.86
CA TYR A 484 -8.43 -16.40 -7.28
C TYR A 484 -9.10 -17.06 -6.07
N LEU A 485 -8.31 -17.54 -5.10
CA LEU A 485 -8.85 -18.07 -3.84
C LEU A 485 -9.59 -17.00 -3.04
N ASN A 486 -8.99 -15.81 -2.90
CA ASN A 486 -9.64 -14.72 -2.19
C ASN A 486 -10.92 -14.26 -2.91
N GLN A 487 -10.91 -14.14 -4.24
CA GLN A 487 -12.11 -13.83 -5.01
C GLN A 487 -13.18 -14.91 -4.82
N PHE A 488 -12.81 -16.19 -4.83
CA PHE A 488 -13.75 -17.27 -4.57
C PHE A 488 -14.42 -17.11 -3.19
N HIS A 489 -13.62 -16.81 -2.16
CA HIS A 489 -14.13 -16.55 -0.82
C HIS A 489 -15.12 -15.37 -0.79
N GLN A 490 -14.78 -14.25 -1.44
CA GLN A 490 -15.62 -13.05 -1.40
C GLN A 490 -16.89 -13.16 -2.29
N THR A 491 -16.77 -13.76 -3.47
CA THR A 491 -17.86 -13.82 -4.46
C THR A 491 -18.80 -14.99 -4.21
N TYR A 492 -18.29 -16.15 -3.79
CA TYR A 492 -19.08 -17.37 -3.66
C TYR A 492 -19.23 -17.83 -2.21
N LEU A 493 -18.16 -17.87 -1.42
CA LEU A 493 -18.29 -18.39 -0.06
C LEU A 493 -19.11 -17.44 0.83
N SER A 494 -18.73 -16.17 0.92
CA SER A 494 -19.37 -15.22 1.85
C SER A 494 -20.88 -15.03 1.58
N PRO A 495 -21.36 -14.82 0.34
CA PRO A 495 -22.79 -14.56 0.10
C PRO A 495 -23.68 -15.81 0.24
N TYR A 496 -23.19 -16.99 -0.17
CA TYR A 496 -24.02 -18.20 -0.25
C TYR A 496 -23.99 -19.07 1.01
N VAL A 497 -23.01 -18.88 1.91
CA VAL A 497 -22.92 -19.68 3.15
C VAL A 497 -24.15 -19.53 4.05
N SER A 498 -24.71 -18.32 4.17
CA SER A 498 -25.95 -18.13 4.94
C SER A 498 -27.11 -18.93 4.34
N ILE A 499 -27.22 -18.96 3.00
CA ILE A 499 -28.25 -19.73 2.30
C ILE A 499 -28.04 -21.23 2.54
N PHE A 500 -26.81 -21.71 2.45
CA PHE A 500 -26.48 -23.11 2.74
C PHE A 500 -26.87 -23.51 4.18
N LEU A 501 -26.52 -22.70 5.18
CA LEU A 501 -26.89 -22.98 6.58
C LEU A 501 -28.41 -22.93 6.79
N LEU A 502 -29.13 -22.02 6.12
CA LEU A 502 -30.59 -21.97 6.15
C LEU A 502 -31.22 -23.21 5.51
N LEU A 503 -30.69 -23.68 4.37
CA LEU A 503 -31.14 -24.91 3.72
C LEU A 503 -30.89 -26.15 4.60
N LEU A 504 -29.76 -26.19 5.31
CA LEU A 504 -29.51 -27.23 6.31
C LEU A 504 -30.57 -27.20 7.41
N VAL A 505 -30.81 -26.04 8.02
CA VAL A 505 -31.84 -25.90 9.07
C VAL A 505 -33.21 -26.30 8.53
N PHE A 506 -33.56 -25.88 7.32
CA PHE A 506 -34.81 -26.27 6.64
C PHE A 506 -34.89 -27.80 6.47
N GLY A 507 -33.80 -28.45 6.04
CA GLY A 507 -33.73 -29.92 5.96
C GLY A 507 -33.92 -30.61 7.32
N LEU A 508 -33.36 -30.06 8.40
CA LEU A 508 -33.58 -30.56 9.76
C LEU A 508 -35.04 -30.39 10.22
N VAL A 509 -35.68 -29.27 9.84
CA VAL A 509 -37.11 -29.04 10.10
C VAL A 509 -37.96 -30.06 9.32
N LEU A 510 -37.69 -30.28 8.03
CA LEU A 510 -38.38 -31.29 7.22
C LEU A 510 -38.21 -32.70 7.80
N HIS A 511 -37.00 -33.04 8.26
CA HIS A 511 -36.76 -34.30 8.95
C HIS A 511 -37.62 -34.41 10.22
N TYR A 512 -37.68 -33.36 11.04
CA TYR A 512 -38.50 -33.34 12.25
C TYR A 512 -39.99 -33.51 11.95
N THR A 513 -40.53 -32.75 10.99
CA THR A 513 -41.95 -32.80 10.64
C THR A 513 -42.34 -34.09 9.92
N GLY A 514 -41.43 -34.68 9.15
CA GLY A 514 -41.69 -35.90 8.38
C GLY A 514 -41.47 -37.20 9.16
N GLN A 515 -40.48 -37.26 10.05
CA GLN A 515 -40.13 -38.47 10.81
C GLN A 515 -40.64 -38.45 12.26
N GLY A 516 -40.93 -37.27 12.81
CA GLY A 516 -41.34 -37.08 14.20
C GLY A 516 -40.19 -37.21 15.21
N PRO A 517 -40.39 -36.77 16.47
CA PRO A 517 -39.43 -36.99 17.54
C PRO A 517 -39.37 -38.47 17.94
N LYS A 518 -38.16 -39.01 18.07
CA LYS A 518 -37.89 -40.37 18.55
C LYS A 518 -37.65 -40.31 20.05
N GLY A 519 -38.75 -40.17 20.77
CA GLY A 519 -38.77 -40.05 22.23
C GLY A 519 -38.51 -41.41 22.87
N ALA A 520 -37.35 -41.56 23.48
CA ALA A 520 -37.16 -42.66 24.42
C ALA A 520 -37.92 -42.38 25.72
N ASP A 521 -38.34 -43.42 26.42
CA ASP A 521 -39.19 -43.37 27.61
C ASP A 521 -38.42 -42.89 28.86
N PHE A 522 -37.82 -41.69 28.77
CA PHE A 522 -36.98 -41.09 29.80
C PHE A 522 -37.77 -40.57 31.02
N THR A 523 -39.10 -40.53 30.95
CA THR A 523 -39.94 -39.91 31.97
C THR A 523 -40.48 -40.89 32.99
N HIS A 524 -40.41 -42.21 32.73
CA HIS A 524 -41.10 -43.21 33.55
C HIS A 524 -40.17 -44.13 34.35
N GLU A 525 -38.87 -44.21 34.04
CA GLU A 525 -37.90 -45.05 34.75
C GLU A 525 -36.73 -44.25 35.37
N PRO A 526 -36.23 -44.63 36.56
CA PRO A 526 -35.10 -43.97 37.20
C PRO A 526 -33.80 -44.14 36.40
N ALA A 527 -32.98 -43.08 36.36
CA ALA A 527 -31.67 -43.10 35.70
C ALA A 527 -30.61 -43.71 36.62
N GLU A 528 -30.29 -44.99 36.40
CA GLU A 528 -29.41 -45.77 37.27
C GLU A 528 -28.00 -45.98 36.70
N ILE A 529 -27.85 -46.08 35.37
CA ILE A 529 -26.57 -46.41 34.74
C ILE A 529 -25.79 -45.12 34.49
N LEU A 530 -24.57 -45.02 35.05
CA LEU A 530 -23.63 -43.95 34.72
C LEU A 530 -23.13 -44.11 33.28
N ARG A 531 -23.56 -43.21 32.39
CA ARG A 531 -23.12 -43.17 30.99
C ARG A 531 -21.93 -42.24 30.78
N PHE A 532 -21.96 -41.04 31.35
CA PHE A 532 -20.89 -40.05 31.24
C PHE A 532 -20.47 -39.56 32.63
N ASN A 533 -19.17 -39.66 32.92
CA ASN A 533 -18.61 -39.20 34.18
C ASN A 533 -18.46 -37.66 34.21
N LEU A 534 -18.08 -37.14 35.37
CA LEU A 534 -17.96 -35.70 35.59
C LEU A 534 -16.95 -35.04 34.65
N ALA A 535 -15.81 -35.68 34.38
CA ALA A 535 -14.76 -35.15 33.49
C ALA A 535 -15.23 -35.08 32.04
N GLU A 536 -15.94 -36.10 31.55
CA GLU A 536 -16.54 -36.13 30.21
C GLU A 536 -17.58 -35.01 30.03
N ARG A 537 -18.41 -34.79 31.05
CA ARG A 537 -19.44 -33.76 31.06
C ARG A 537 -18.86 -32.34 31.07
N TRP A 538 -17.87 -32.07 31.92
CA TRP A 538 -17.16 -30.78 31.93
C TRP A 538 -16.39 -30.53 30.64
N THR A 539 -15.72 -31.56 30.11
CA THR A 539 -15.01 -31.46 28.82
C THR A 539 -15.99 -31.10 27.70
N HIS A 540 -17.15 -31.75 27.65
CA HIS A 540 -18.21 -31.41 26.70
C HIS A 540 -18.71 -29.97 26.89
N LEU A 541 -18.99 -29.55 28.13
CA LEU A 541 -19.50 -28.21 28.43
C LEU A 541 -18.52 -27.11 28.02
N ILE A 542 -17.24 -27.24 28.40
CA ILE A 542 -16.18 -26.29 28.04
C ILE A 542 -16.03 -26.23 26.52
N ARG A 543 -16.00 -27.38 25.86
CA ARG A 543 -15.88 -27.47 24.40
C ARG A 543 -17.09 -26.84 23.69
N MET A 544 -18.30 -27.04 24.20
CA MET A 544 -19.53 -26.47 23.65
C MET A 544 -19.57 -24.94 23.80
N ILE A 545 -19.31 -24.42 25.00
CA ILE A 545 -19.34 -22.97 25.25
C ILE A 545 -18.26 -22.27 24.42
N SER A 546 -17.03 -22.78 24.45
CA SER A 546 -15.93 -22.21 23.64
C SER A 546 -16.24 -22.25 22.14
N PHE A 547 -16.86 -23.33 21.63
CA PHE A 547 -17.30 -23.39 20.24
C PHE A 547 -18.36 -22.33 19.89
N ILE A 548 -19.37 -22.13 20.73
CA ILE A 548 -20.42 -21.11 20.50
C ILE A 548 -19.80 -19.71 20.43
N LEU A 549 -18.90 -19.40 21.35
CA LEU A 549 -18.18 -18.11 21.37
C LEU A 549 -17.30 -17.94 20.12
N LEU A 550 -16.63 -19.00 19.68
CA LEU A 550 -15.84 -19.01 18.44
C LEU A 550 -16.70 -18.87 17.20
N ALA A 551 -17.87 -19.51 17.15
CA ALA A 551 -18.80 -19.40 16.05
C ALA A 551 -19.37 -17.98 15.93
N LEU A 552 -19.71 -17.34 17.06
CA LEU A 552 -20.19 -15.96 17.09
C LEU A 552 -19.10 -14.98 16.60
N THR A 553 -17.89 -15.09 17.15
CA THR A 553 -16.78 -14.23 16.75
C THR A 553 -16.32 -14.49 15.32
N GLY A 554 -16.32 -15.76 14.89
CA GLY A 554 -16.10 -16.17 13.51
C GLY A 554 -17.12 -15.56 12.55
N TYR A 555 -18.41 -15.56 12.92
CA TYR A 555 -19.48 -14.91 12.14
C TYR A 555 -19.21 -13.40 11.97
N ILE A 556 -18.83 -12.71 13.04
CA ILE A 556 -18.47 -11.27 13.00
C ILE A 556 -17.36 -11.01 11.98
N PHE A 557 -16.31 -11.83 11.95
CA PHE A 557 -15.18 -11.66 11.02
C PHE A 557 -15.50 -12.10 9.59
N PHE A 558 -16.28 -13.17 9.44
CA PHE A 558 -16.63 -13.75 8.14
C PHE A 558 -17.50 -12.78 7.32
N TYR A 559 -18.51 -12.16 7.95
CA TYR A 559 -19.38 -11.16 7.33
C TYR A 559 -18.92 -9.72 7.53
N ASN A 560 -17.82 -9.50 8.27
CA ASN A 560 -17.35 -8.17 8.64
C ASN A 560 -18.46 -7.30 9.29
N ASN A 561 -19.15 -7.86 10.28
CA ASN A 561 -20.23 -7.14 10.96
C ASN A 561 -19.65 -6.12 11.95
N VAL A 562 -19.32 -4.92 11.45
CA VAL A 562 -18.69 -3.84 12.23
C VAL A 562 -19.58 -3.39 13.40
N THR A 563 -20.90 -3.45 13.23
CA THR A 563 -21.87 -3.09 14.29
C THR A 563 -21.75 -4.02 15.48
N LEU A 564 -21.83 -5.35 15.27
CA LEU A 564 -21.66 -6.33 16.34
C LEU A 564 -20.27 -6.30 16.95
N LEU A 565 -19.23 -6.08 16.12
CA LEU A 565 -17.86 -5.94 16.59
C LEU A 565 -17.72 -4.81 17.61
N ARG A 566 -18.25 -3.62 17.29
CA ARG A 566 -18.21 -2.45 18.19
C ARG A 566 -19.06 -2.65 19.43
N MET A 567 -20.22 -3.28 19.30
CA MET A 567 -21.14 -3.51 20.43
C MET A 567 -20.55 -4.48 21.47
N LEU A 568 -19.86 -5.54 21.04
CA LEU A 568 -19.41 -6.62 21.93
C LEU A 568 -17.94 -6.48 22.39
N PHE A 569 -17.08 -5.82 21.60
CA PHE A 569 -15.63 -5.84 21.85
C PHE A 569 -14.97 -4.46 21.83
N ASP A 570 -15.71 -3.40 21.51
CA ASP A 570 -15.25 -2.00 21.35
C ASP A 570 -14.22 -1.79 20.21
N THR A 571 -13.13 -2.57 20.19
CA THR A 571 -12.05 -2.51 19.20
C THR A 571 -11.90 -3.81 18.39
N PRO A 572 -11.43 -3.73 17.12
CA PRO A 572 -11.12 -4.92 16.32
C PRO A 572 -10.06 -5.81 16.96
N GLN A 573 -9.07 -5.21 17.62
CA GLN A 573 -8.01 -5.95 18.29
C GLN A 573 -8.54 -6.74 19.49
N GLY A 574 -9.47 -6.16 20.26
CA GLY A 574 -10.15 -6.86 21.35
C GLY A 574 -10.89 -8.11 20.86
N ALA A 575 -11.66 -7.99 19.79
CA ALA A 575 -12.37 -9.12 19.18
C ALA A 575 -11.40 -10.23 18.71
N VAL A 576 -10.31 -9.85 18.02
CA VAL A 576 -9.29 -10.81 17.56
C VAL A 576 -8.65 -11.54 18.74
N THR A 577 -8.28 -10.80 19.80
CA THR A 577 -7.68 -11.40 21.00
C THR A 577 -8.60 -12.40 21.66
N PHE A 578 -9.86 -12.01 21.87
CA PHE A 578 -10.86 -12.91 22.43
C PHE A 578 -11.00 -14.20 21.61
N HIS A 579 -11.10 -14.07 20.28
CA HIS A 579 -11.25 -15.22 19.38
C HIS A 579 -10.11 -16.22 19.49
N TRP A 580 -8.84 -15.79 19.39
CA TRP A 580 -7.73 -16.76 19.42
C TRP A 580 -7.49 -17.34 20.82
N VAL A 581 -7.73 -16.58 21.89
CA VAL A 581 -7.66 -17.12 23.27
C VAL A 581 -8.72 -18.19 23.51
N THR A 582 -9.98 -17.93 23.12
CA THR A 582 -11.04 -18.95 23.16
C THR A 582 -10.71 -20.14 22.27
N GLY A 583 -10.04 -19.90 21.13
CA GLY A 583 -9.53 -20.93 20.22
C GLY A 583 -8.59 -21.91 20.91
N LEU A 584 -7.62 -21.42 21.67
CA LEU A 584 -6.69 -22.28 22.42
C LEU A 584 -7.40 -23.13 23.47
N ILE A 585 -8.38 -22.55 24.19
CA ILE A 585 -9.21 -23.28 25.16
C ILE A 585 -9.98 -24.41 24.45
N PHE A 586 -10.59 -24.11 23.30
CA PHE A 586 -11.32 -25.09 22.50
C PHE A 586 -10.42 -26.22 22.00
N LEU A 587 -9.19 -25.92 21.56
CA LEU A 587 -8.23 -26.94 21.10
C LEU A 587 -7.80 -27.87 22.23
N LEU A 588 -7.50 -27.31 23.41
CA LEU A 588 -7.17 -28.11 24.60
C LEU A 588 -8.35 -29.01 24.99
N ALA A 589 -9.57 -28.45 25.07
CA ALA A 589 -10.77 -29.22 25.38
C ALA A 589 -11.06 -30.30 24.32
N SER A 590 -10.76 -30.04 23.05
CA SER A 590 -10.89 -31.02 21.96
C SER A 590 -9.85 -32.14 22.06
N GLY A 591 -8.62 -31.84 22.47
CA GLY A 591 -7.59 -32.83 22.75
C GLY A 591 -7.99 -33.76 23.91
N VAL A 592 -8.51 -33.19 25.01
CA VAL A 592 -9.03 -33.97 26.14
C VAL A 592 -10.23 -34.82 25.73
N ALA A 593 -11.15 -34.28 24.92
CA ALA A 593 -12.29 -35.03 24.39
C ALA A 593 -11.86 -36.27 23.60
N VAL A 594 -10.85 -36.15 22.73
CA VAL A 594 -10.30 -37.30 22.00
C VAL A 594 -9.67 -38.30 22.95
N ALA A 595 -8.88 -37.86 23.92
CA ALA A 595 -8.27 -38.75 24.91
C ALA A 595 -9.31 -39.54 25.74
N LEU A 596 -10.42 -38.90 26.11
CA LEU A 596 -11.50 -39.55 26.89
C LEU A 596 -12.32 -40.52 26.05
N TRP A 597 -12.66 -40.18 24.80
CA TRP A 597 -13.64 -40.94 24.00
C TRP A 597 -13.05 -41.80 22.88
N ALA A 598 -11.75 -41.70 22.54
CA ALA A 598 -11.17 -42.43 21.41
C ALA A 598 -11.30 -43.96 21.55
N LYS A 599 -11.17 -44.49 22.78
CA LYS A 599 -11.31 -45.93 23.04
C LYS A 599 -12.71 -46.45 22.69
N ASP A 600 -13.73 -45.69 23.07
CA ASP A 600 -15.15 -46.00 22.84
C ASP A 600 -15.59 -45.69 21.40
N ALA A 601 -14.84 -44.84 20.70
CA ALA A 601 -15.11 -44.42 19.34
C ALA A 601 -14.43 -45.29 18.26
N ARG A 602 -13.91 -46.46 18.63
CA ARG A 602 -13.38 -47.44 17.67
C ARG A 602 -14.52 -48.07 16.87
N PHE A 603 -14.33 -48.16 15.56
CA PHE A 603 -15.28 -48.83 14.69
C PHE A 603 -15.22 -50.35 14.89
N THR A 604 -16.39 -50.96 14.85
CA THR A 604 -16.68 -52.37 15.14
C THR A 604 -17.66 -52.88 14.10
N ASP A 605 -17.79 -54.20 13.93
CA ASP A 605 -18.58 -54.75 12.83
C ASP A 605 -20.08 -54.39 12.88
N TYR A 606 -20.65 -54.23 14.08
CA TYR A 606 -22.04 -53.80 14.25
C TYR A 606 -22.31 -52.37 13.74
N ASP A 607 -21.29 -51.52 13.60
CA ASP A 607 -21.46 -50.16 13.08
C ASP A 607 -21.90 -50.16 11.60
N LYS A 608 -21.51 -51.19 10.83
CA LYS A 608 -21.95 -51.35 9.43
C LYS A 608 -23.45 -51.61 9.36
N GLU A 609 -23.99 -52.39 10.30
CA GLU A 609 -25.43 -52.65 10.39
C GLU A 609 -26.20 -51.41 10.85
N TRP A 610 -25.64 -50.64 11.79
CA TRP A 610 -26.20 -49.35 12.20
C TRP A 610 -26.35 -48.38 11.02
N LEU A 611 -25.31 -48.29 10.17
CA LEU A 611 -25.32 -47.44 8.97
C LEU A 611 -26.32 -47.93 7.92
N LYS A 612 -26.43 -49.24 7.67
CA LYS A 612 -27.43 -49.82 6.76
C LYS A 612 -28.86 -49.50 7.19
N LYS A 613 -29.12 -49.43 8.50
CA LYS A 613 -30.41 -49.05 9.08
C LYS A 613 -30.61 -47.52 9.16
N GLY A 614 -29.72 -46.72 8.59
CA GLY A 614 -29.81 -45.25 8.61
C GLY A 614 -29.78 -44.66 10.02
N GLY A 615 -29.15 -45.37 10.97
CA GLY A 615 -29.13 -45.00 12.38
C GLY A 615 -30.48 -45.08 13.10
N GLY A 616 -31.48 -45.68 12.46
CA GLY A 616 -32.85 -45.71 13.00
C GLY A 616 -33.52 -44.34 12.98
N TYR A 617 -32.98 -43.34 12.27
CA TYR A 617 -33.56 -42.00 12.17
C TYR A 617 -34.61 -41.86 11.06
N PHE A 618 -34.58 -42.76 10.08
CA PHE A 618 -35.51 -42.77 8.94
C PHE A 618 -36.53 -43.90 9.07
N GLY A 619 -37.80 -43.59 8.79
CA GLY A 619 -38.95 -44.47 9.02
C GLY A 619 -39.65 -44.10 10.33
N GLY A 620 -40.96 -43.86 10.28
CA GLY A 620 -41.79 -43.40 11.40
C GLY A 620 -41.98 -44.41 12.56
N LYS A 621 -41.33 -45.59 12.50
CA LYS A 621 -41.26 -46.55 13.60
C LYS A 621 -39.82 -46.66 14.08
N GLU A 622 -39.60 -46.61 15.39
CA GLU A 622 -38.27 -46.81 15.97
C GLU A 622 -37.80 -48.26 15.76
N VAL A 623 -36.61 -48.42 15.19
CA VAL A 623 -35.97 -49.71 14.91
C VAL A 623 -34.82 -49.89 15.88
N GLU A 624 -34.70 -51.08 16.49
CA GLU A 624 -33.54 -51.42 17.32
C GLU A 624 -32.28 -51.47 16.44
N VAL A 625 -31.30 -50.63 16.80
CA VAL A 625 -30.03 -50.49 16.10
C VAL A 625 -28.89 -50.90 17.02
N PRO A 626 -27.98 -51.79 16.57
CA PRO A 626 -26.90 -52.26 17.43
C PRO A 626 -25.89 -51.13 17.64
N ALA A 627 -25.54 -50.86 18.91
CA ALA A 627 -24.54 -49.86 19.27
C ALA A 627 -23.86 -50.18 20.61
N GLY A 628 -22.54 -49.98 20.67
CA GLY A 628 -21.77 -49.92 21.92
C GLY A 628 -21.97 -48.57 22.61
N ARG A 629 -21.13 -48.20 23.60
CA ARG A 629 -21.32 -46.97 24.42
C ARG A 629 -21.58 -45.69 23.60
N LEU A 630 -20.93 -45.61 22.44
CA LEU A 630 -21.18 -44.63 21.37
C LEU A 630 -21.73 -45.34 20.13
N ASN A 631 -22.75 -44.77 19.50
CA ASN A 631 -23.30 -45.29 18.23
C ASN A 631 -22.45 -44.85 17.03
N ALA A 632 -22.59 -45.51 15.87
CA ALA A 632 -21.75 -45.24 14.70
C ALA A 632 -21.80 -43.76 14.25
N GLY A 633 -22.96 -43.09 14.35
CA GLY A 633 -23.08 -41.65 14.08
C GLY A 633 -22.28 -40.78 15.05
N GLN A 634 -22.30 -41.08 16.35
CA GLN A 634 -21.49 -40.43 17.37
C GLN A 634 -19.98 -40.68 17.16
N LYS A 635 -19.60 -41.89 16.73
CA LYS A 635 -18.20 -42.22 16.37
C LYS A 635 -17.73 -41.39 15.18
N ILE A 636 -18.52 -41.34 14.11
CA ILE A 636 -18.24 -40.50 12.93
C ILE A 636 -18.11 -39.03 13.33
N PHE A 637 -19.02 -38.54 14.18
CA PHE A 637 -19.00 -37.16 14.63
C PHE A 637 -17.75 -36.83 15.46
N LEU A 638 -17.30 -37.73 16.35
CA LEU A 638 -16.07 -37.52 17.11
C LEU A 638 -14.87 -37.39 16.17
N TRP A 639 -14.69 -38.31 15.22
CA TRP A 639 -13.55 -38.28 14.29
C TRP A 639 -13.61 -37.10 13.32
N LEU A 640 -14.80 -36.78 12.80
CA LEU A 640 -15.01 -35.59 11.97
C LEU A 640 -14.62 -34.32 12.74
N THR A 641 -15.14 -34.15 13.95
CA THR A 641 -14.86 -32.94 14.74
C THR A 641 -13.43 -32.90 15.28
N ALA A 642 -12.78 -34.04 15.50
CA ALA A 642 -11.35 -34.11 15.80
C ALA A 642 -10.50 -33.62 14.61
N GLY A 643 -10.79 -34.11 13.40
CA GLY A 643 -10.12 -33.64 12.18
C GLY A 643 -10.37 -32.16 11.90
N LEU A 644 -11.61 -31.69 12.04
CA LEU A 644 -11.94 -30.26 11.91
C LEU A 644 -11.22 -29.42 12.97
N SER A 645 -11.17 -29.87 14.22
CA SER A 645 -10.45 -29.16 15.29
C SER A 645 -8.95 -29.07 15.01
N LEU A 646 -8.34 -30.12 14.44
CA LEU A 646 -6.94 -30.08 14.02
C LEU A 646 -6.72 -29.06 12.90
N ILE A 647 -7.56 -29.07 11.85
CA ILE A 647 -7.46 -28.11 10.74
C ILE A 647 -7.64 -26.67 11.25
N MET A 648 -8.67 -26.43 12.07
CA MET A 648 -8.94 -25.12 12.67
C MET A 648 -7.81 -24.68 13.60
N GLY A 649 -7.20 -25.61 14.34
CA GLY A 649 -6.07 -25.34 15.21
C GLY A 649 -4.80 -24.97 14.44
N LEU A 650 -4.42 -25.77 13.45
CA LEU A 650 -3.25 -25.50 12.60
C LEU A 650 -3.39 -24.16 11.87
N THR A 651 -4.54 -23.93 11.22
CA THR A 651 -4.78 -22.68 10.50
C THR A 651 -4.92 -21.49 11.44
N GLY A 652 -5.63 -21.64 12.56
CA GLY A 652 -5.86 -20.57 13.54
C GLY A 652 -4.59 -20.13 14.24
N VAL A 653 -3.76 -21.07 14.72
CA VAL A 653 -2.49 -20.77 15.38
C VAL A 653 -1.53 -20.04 14.43
N LEU A 654 -1.44 -20.47 13.17
CA LEU A 654 -0.63 -19.76 12.18
C LEU A 654 -1.16 -18.33 11.93
N LEU A 655 -2.47 -18.14 11.88
CA LEU A 655 -3.09 -16.82 11.70
C LEU A 655 -2.90 -15.85 12.89
N ILE A 656 -2.56 -16.35 14.08
CA ILE A 656 -2.11 -15.49 15.20
C ILE A 656 -0.86 -14.71 14.78
N PHE A 657 0.05 -15.36 14.04
CA PHE A 657 1.31 -14.79 13.56
C PHE A 657 1.23 -14.21 12.15
N LYS A 658 0.03 -13.89 11.64
CA LYS A 658 -0.21 -13.42 10.25
C LYS A 658 0.72 -12.29 9.77
N ASN A 659 1.18 -11.41 10.67
CA ASN A 659 2.09 -10.31 10.30
C ASN A 659 3.48 -10.79 9.87
N ASN A 660 3.88 -12.00 10.27
CA ASN A 660 5.17 -12.61 9.94
C ASN A 660 5.06 -13.62 8.79
N LEU A 661 3.86 -13.85 8.27
CA LEU A 661 3.62 -14.79 7.19
C LEU A 661 3.59 -14.09 5.83
N PRO A 662 4.08 -14.75 4.76
CA PRO A 662 3.89 -14.24 3.40
C PRO A 662 2.41 -14.01 3.11
N LEU A 663 2.08 -12.93 2.40
CA LEU A 663 0.69 -12.56 2.09
C LEU A 663 -0.09 -13.71 1.40
N THR A 664 0.57 -14.42 0.48
CA THR A 664 0.02 -15.60 -0.18
C THR A 664 -0.45 -16.65 0.84
N LEU A 665 0.36 -16.93 1.86
CA LEU A 665 0.04 -17.91 2.89
C LEU A 665 -1.12 -17.43 3.78
N ASN A 666 -1.15 -16.15 4.14
CA ASN A 666 -2.28 -15.57 4.87
C ASN A 666 -3.60 -15.73 4.13
N CYS A 667 -3.63 -15.50 2.82
CA CYS A 667 -4.82 -15.68 1.99
C CYS A 667 -5.31 -17.14 2.01
N VAL A 668 -4.39 -18.10 1.87
CA VAL A 668 -4.70 -19.53 1.90
C VAL A 668 -5.24 -19.94 3.27
N LEU A 669 -4.51 -19.62 4.35
CA LEU A 669 -4.89 -19.97 5.71
C LEU A 669 -6.26 -19.39 6.08
N SER A 670 -6.50 -18.11 5.77
CA SER A 670 -7.78 -17.45 6.07
C SER A 670 -8.94 -18.10 5.32
N THR A 671 -8.73 -18.46 4.04
CA THR A 671 -9.76 -19.12 3.22
C THR A 671 -10.10 -20.50 3.74
N ILE A 672 -9.07 -21.31 4.07
CA ILE A 672 -9.25 -22.66 4.63
C ILE A 672 -9.94 -22.56 6.00
N HIS A 673 -9.47 -21.67 6.87
CA HIS A 673 -10.05 -21.48 8.20
C HIS A 673 -11.53 -21.10 8.13
N GLY A 674 -11.89 -20.15 7.25
CA GLY A 674 -13.30 -19.76 7.03
C GLY A 674 -14.16 -20.90 6.47
N LEU A 675 -13.67 -21.63 5.45
CA LEU A 675 -14.41 -22.74 4.85
C LEU A 675 -14.68 -23.87 5.85
N PHE A 676 -13.66 -24.31 6.58
CA PHE A 676 -13.80 -25.39 7.55
C PHE A 676 -14.58 -24.95 8.80
N ALA A 677 -14.53 -23.66 9.18
CA ALA A 677 -15.41 -23.13 10.22
C ALA A 677 -16.89 -23.32 9.87
N VAL A 678 -17.28 -23.04 8.62
CA VAL A 678 -18.67 -23.22 8.16
C VAL A 678 -19.09 -24.68 8.20
N ILE A 679 -18.23 -25.59 7.71
CA ILE A 679 -18.47 -27.04 7.76
C ILE A 679 -18.62 -27.49 9.23
N PHE A 680 -17.80 -26.96 10.13
CA PHE A 680 -17.85 -27.30 11.55
C PHE A 680 -19.15 -26.81 12.20
N VAL A 681 -19.57 -25.57 11.93
CA VAL A 681 -20.85 -25.03 12.40
C VAL A 681 -22.02 -25.89 11.90
N ALA A 682 -22.02 -26.25 10.61
CA ALA A 682 -23.04 -27.13 10.04
C ALA A 682 -23.10 -28.50 10.74
N ALA A 683 -21.94 -29.13 10.98
CA ALA A 683 -21.86 -30.41 11.67
C ALA A 683 -22.36 -30.31 13.12
N VAL A 684 -22.01 -29.25 13.85
CA VAL A 684 -22.45 -29.03 15.23
C VAL A 684 -23.95 -28.73 15.29
N LEU A 685 -24.52 -28.00 14.33
CA LEU A 685 -25.98 -27.79 14.25
C LEU A 685 -26.72 -29.12 14.06
N ALA A 686 -26.25 -29.99 13.15
CA ALA A 686 -26.83 -31.30 12.96
C ALA A 686 -26.72 -32.17 14.23
N HIS A 687 -25.57 -32.13 14.91
CA HIS A 687 -25.36 -32.83 16.17
C HIS A 687 -26.27 -32.33 17.29
N ALA A 688 -26.39 -31.00 17.46
CA ALA A 688 -27.25 -30.39 18.46
C ALA A 688 -28.72 -30.76 18.22
N TYR A 689 -29.17 -30.72 16.96
CA TYR A 689 -30.51 -31.16 16.57
C TYR A 689 -30.76 -32.63 16.94
N LEU A 690 -29.86 -33.53 16.58
CA LEU A 690 -30.00 -34.96 16.90
C LEU A 690 -29.94 -35.23 18.41
N GLY A 691 -29.12 -34.50 19.17
CA GLY A 691 -28.98 -34.68 20.61
C GLY A 691 -30.07 -34.06 21.48
N THR A 692 -30.92 -33.19 20.92
CA THR A 692 -31.93 -32.44 21.69
C THR A 692 -33.34 -32.60 21.11
N ILE A 693 -33.59 -32.10 19.90
CA ILE A 693 -34.93 -31.98 19.31
C ILE A 693 -35.38 -33.31 18.69
N ALA A 694 -34.48 -34.00 17.97
CA ALA A 694 -34.83 -35.26 17.30
C ALA A 694 -35.03 -36.42 18.30
N ASN A 695 -34.31 -36.39 19.43
CA ASN A 695 -34.39 -37.39 20.50
C ASN A 695 -34.61 -36.71 21.87
N PRO A 696 -35.84 -36.23 22.15
CA PRO A 696 -36.15 -35.52 23.39
C PRO A 696 -35.74 -36.31 24.64
N GLY A 697 -35.17 -35.62 25.64
CA GLY A 697 -34.72 -36.22 26.90
C GLY A 697 -33.26 -36.69 26.90
N THR A 698 -32.63 -36.91 25.74
CA THR A 698 -31.22 -37.35 25.63
C THR A 698 -30.23 -36.35 26.23
N TRP A 699 -30.56 -35.05 26.23
CA TRP A 699 -29.77 -33.99 26.86
C TRP A 699 -29.51 -34.23 28.36
N ARG A 700 -30.44 -34.89 29.09
CA ARG A 700 -30.23 -35.22 30.52
C ARG A 700 -29.02 -36.12 30.74
N ALA A 701 -28.63 -36.95 29.76
CA ALA A 701 -27.41 -37.74 29.85
C ALA A 701 -26.14 -36.88 29.98
N LEU A 702 -26.16 -35.62 29.51
CA LEU A 702 -25.05 -34.66 29.64
C LEU A 702 -25.13 -33.85 30.95
N VAL A 703 -26.33 -33.65 31.50
CA VAL A 703 -26.57 -32.88 32.74
C VAL A 703 -26.50 -33.74 33.99
N ASP A 704 -26.98 -34.98 33.95
CA ASP A 704 -27.01 -35.87 35.11
C ASP A 704 -25.94 -36.96 34.99
N GLY A 705 -25.45 -37.23 33.77
CA GLY A 705 -24.47 -38.29 33.49
C GLY A 705 -25.05 -39.69 33.46
N LYS A 706 -26.34 -39.86 33.78
CA LYS A 706 -27.00 -41.16 33.95
C LYS A 706 -28.08 -41.41 32.89
N VAL A 707 -28.35 -42.68 32.61
CA VAL A 707 -29.40 -43.17 31.71
C VAL A 707 -30.16 -44.35 32.34
N SER A 708 -31.41 -44.58 31.92
CA SER A 708 -32.21 -45.73 32.36
C SER A 708 -31.76 -47.03 31.67
N ARG A 709 -32.08 -48.18 32.27
CA ARG A 709 -31.78 -49.51 31.68
C ARG A 709 -32.54 -49.74 30.37
N SER A 710 -33.81 -49.36 30.32
CA SER A 710 -34.64 -49.40 29.10
C SER A 710 -34.01 -48.60 27.96
N TRP A 711 -33.47 -47.42 28.26
CA TRP A 711 -32.80 -46.58 27.29
C TRP A 711 -31.53 -47.23 26.74
N ALA A 712 -30.68 -47.76 27.64
CA ALA A 712 -29.44 -48.43 27.27
C ALA A 712 -29.71 -49.66 26.39
N LYS A 713 -30.69 -50.49 26.77
CA LYS A 713 -31.11 -51.66 25.97
C LYS A 713 -31.57 -51.26 24.57
N LYS A 714 -32.36 -50.19 24.46
CA LYS A 714 -33.02 -49.78 23.20
C LYS A 714 -32.11 -49.04 22.21
N HIS A 715 -31.19 -48.20 22.71
CA HIS A 715 -30.34 -47.35 21.86
C HIS A 715 -28.88 -47.82 21.79
N HIS A 716 -28.45 -48.65 22.74
CA HIS A 716 -27.08 -49.11 22.90
C HIS A 716 -27.05 -50.59 23.35
N SER A 717 -27.75 -51.46 22.59
CA SER A 717 -28.01 -52.86 22.93
C SER A 717 -26.75 -53.65 23.28
N GLU A 718 -25.65 -53.43 22.55
CA GLU A 718 -24.38 -54.12 22.78
C GLU A 718 -23.70 -53.63 24.06
N TRP A 719 -23.75 -52.32 24.34
CA TRP A 719 -23.25 -51.77 25.60
C TRP A 719 -24.07 -52.27 26.81
N TYR A 720 -25.38 -52.44 26.64
CA TYR A 720 -26.22 -52.98 27.69
C TYR A 720 -25.86 -54.44 28.03
N LYS A 721 -25.54 -55.27 27.02
CA LYS A 721 -25.03 -56.63 27.24
C LYS A 721 -23.71 -56.62 28.01
N GLU A 722 -22.76 -55.76 27.63
CA GLU A 722 -21.48 -55.59 28.32
C GLU A 722 -21.67 -55.19 29.80
N ILE A 723 -22.62 -54.30 30.10
CA ILE A 723 -22.94 -53.91 31.48
C ILE A 723 -23.46 -55.11 32.28
N LEU A 724 -24.40 -55.88 31.72
CA LEU A 724 -24.95 -57.05 32.38
C LEU A 724 -23.89 -58.13 32.62
N GLU A 725 -22.94 -58.31 31.70
CA GLU A 725 -21.81 -59.23 31.88
C GLU A 725 -20.86 -58.75 32.98
N ARG A 726 -20.55 -57.46 33.02
CA ARG A 726 -19.72 -56.88 34.08
C ARG A 726 -20.37 -56.99 35.45
N GLU A 727 -21.67 -56.69 35.57
CA GLU A 727 -22.43 -56.85 36.81
C GLU A 727 -22.46 -58.31 37.29
N LYS A 728 -22.52 -59.28 36.37
CA LYS A 728 -22.42 -60.72 36.71
C LYS A 728 -21.04 -61.08 37.22
N GLN A 729 -19.97 -60.57 36.59
CA GLN A 729 -18.58 -60.81 37.02
C GLN A 729 -18.28 -60.17 38.38
N GLU A 730 -18.75 -58.93 38.62
CA GLU A 730 -18.60 -58.24 39.90
C GLU A 730 -19.36 -58.98 41.02
N LYS A 731 -20.57 -59.49 40.74
CA LYS A 731 -21.32 -60.33 41.69
C LYS A 731 -20.63 -61.67 41.97
N ALA A 732 -20.01 -62.28 40.96
CA ALA A 732 -19.23 -63.51 41.12
C ALA A 732 -17.93 -63.28 41.92
N ALA A 733 -17.28 -62.13 41.76
CA ALA A 733 -16.08 -61.74 42.51
C ALA A 733 -16.38 -61.32 43.97
N ALA A 734 -17.62 -60.90 44.27
CA ALA A 734 -18.06 -60.49 45.61
C ALA A 734 -18.64 -61.63 46.47
N GLN A 735 -18.72 -62.87 45.95
CA GLN A 735 -19.09 -64.04 46.74
C GLN A 735 -17.86 -64.55 47.52
N PRO A 736 -17.88 -64.63 48.87
CA PRO A 736 -16.78 -65.21 49.62
C PRO A 736 -16.68 -66.71 49.33
N ALA A 737 -15.45 -67.22 49.17
CA ALA A 737 -15.20 -68.66 49.11
C ALA A 737 -15.76 -69.32 50.38
N SER A 738 -16.64 -70.31 50.18
CA SER A 738 -17.24 -71.08 51.27
C SER A 738 -16.15 -71.76 52.11
N PRO A 739 -16.24 -71.78 53.45
CA PRO A 739 -15.33 -72.57 54.27
C PRO A 739 -15.71 -74.04 54.13
N ASP A 740 -14.79 -74.87 53.64
CA ASP A 740 -14.91 -76.32 53.76
C ASP A 740 -14.80 -76.70 55.24
N ASN A 741 -15.83 -77.42 55.72
CA ASN A 741 -15.88 -78.05 57.03
C ASN A 741 -15.40 -79.51 56.90
N SER A 742 -14.63 -79.92 57.92
CA SER A 742 -14.15 -81.26 58.31
C SER A 742 -13.10 -81.95 57.44
#